data_AF-A0A4R8RIE6-F1
#
_entry.id   AF-A0A4R8RIE6-F1
#
_cell.length_a   1.000
_cell.length_b   1.000
_cell.length_c   1.000
_cell.angle_alpha   90.00
_cell.angle_beta   90.00
_cell.angle_gamma   90.00
#
_symmetry.space_group_name_H-M   'P 1'
#
loop_
_entity.id
_entity.type
_entity.pdbx_description
1 polymer ?
#
loop_
_entity_poly.entity_id
_entity_poly.type
_entity_poly.pdbx_seq_one_letter_code
_entity_poly.pdbx_strand_id
1 'polypeptide(L)'
;MEDPQPLRPKQAACLVCRRSKIKCDYSPHENKCKRCIQLDSECIRPTFHAGRQKGIKNKRKGLDKALYQIEQAIKRSKSGDHSSEDDKAIGNLQALLEGSRNARSTTASSHLRRGSSQFNSPDHNPDLSSDDDDDEDELDKTPDSSHTYMSLHHHNEESLAIDDAENPLQLLARASNLQLSPKPISGLSPKQPGPRAGRKKQQQQQQQQQTQQQTQQQTQQQVQQRQQQQQIQQIQQLQQRQQAEHSDEDLEMQSFFTSVRVNLDVGDDMDPISMGLVTEDEAEQLFAFFHNKLAHTRWGLDPNIYTPSFTRARSAFLCTSIMAASALFLPSAGALSKRLSSHCKTLAHRVLTKRHKSVEIVLAFMVNVPWLFPGQHSTDDETCWYVNMATTIAIDLSLHKLHVPMEMVGSGSNMALTRGDCLDPRTALAMDGFGQMDHTSDLGRRLLRRRERCWIALFVLERGTSLARGRPYTVPVTRIIKDCDQWHRSGIADPMDGHLVSMAVLRRDLDGLLNTVRALCDGSQGISTDGGLVAQSIQSAIERFFDQWLTEWGFSIGTGPQRRLPPYVEILVTHTRLSTYGGVINHPTAPMQVRHFFRTAGLSSAVTVMRAAIQGEAQLQSIPNNTTIMVSFAACFALTLSAYATGGSNLAPSIRNLIEETADVLERIGSATRHRNGLATLYGRYLRHIVKQAAATTATTATMDGQQPQATMHHEAAPLHRASQLSTPSAVAASPHVNPMGPPVSQPPYMESHIWPGTFQFSSMSDDQIAEVLNQPGNEFDPSFARLSWEDMNTFDWLSWPNLAEFGS
;
A
#
# COMPACT_ATOMS: atom_id res chain seq x y z
N MET A 1 0.71 -41.07 47.76
CA MET A 1 2.14 -40.73 47.91
C MET A 1 2.88 -41.48 46.84
N GLU A 2 3.13 -40.84 45.70
CA GLU A 2 4.11 -41.26 44.71
C GLU A 2 5.26 -40.24 44.75
N ASP A 3 6.48 -40.76 44.73
CA ASP A 3 7.74 -40.06 44.98
C ASP A 3 8.18 -39.22 43.75
N PRO A 4 8.75 -38.00 43.91
CA PRO A 4 9.16 -37.17 42.79
C PRO A 4 10.48 -37.65 42.15
N GLN A 5 10.51 -37.81 40.83
CA GLN A 5 11.76 -38.05 40.08
C GLN A 5 12.78 -36.91 40.24
N PRO A 6 14.08 -37.20 40.42
CA PRO A 6 15.10 -36.16 40.55
C PRO A 6 15.41 -35.48 39.20
N LEU A 7 15.41 -34.15 39.21
CA LEU A 7 15.84 -33.28 38.11
C LEU A 7 17.27 -33.63 37.67
N ARG A 8 17.43 -34.08 36.42
CA ARG A 8 18.76 -34.34 35.84
C ARG A 8 19.56 -33.03 35.69
N PRO A 9 20.82 -32.96 36.18
CA PRO A 9 21.65 -31.76 36.00
C PRO A 9 21.95 -31.54 34.51
N LYS A 10 21.82 -30.29 34.04
CA LYS A 10 22.12 -29.90 32.65
C LYS A 10 23.61 -30.08 32.35
N GLN A 11 23.98 -31.20 31.73
CA GLN A 11 25.37 -31.51 31.37
C GLN A 11 25.74 -30.95 29.98
N ALA A 12 26.98 -30.48 29.82
CA ALA A 12 27.48 -30.00 28.54
C ALA A 12 27.70 -31.14 27.52
N ALA A 13 27.54 -30.85 26.23
CA ALA A 13 27.97 -31.73 25.15
C ALA A 13 29.50 -31.89 25.14
N CYS A 14 30.02 -33.08 24.80
CA CYS A 14 31.46 -33.31 24.66
C CYS A 14 32.04 -32.53 23.47
N LEU A 15 33.36 -32.35 23.45
CA LEU A 15 34.06 -31.57 22.41
C LEU A 15 33.86 -32.14 21.00
N VAL A 16 33.81 -33.46 20.85
CA VAL A 16 33.61 -34.14 19.55
C VAL A 16 32.22 -33.82 18.98
N CYS A 17 31.17 -33.95 19.79
CA CYS A 17 29.80 -33.63 19.38
C CYS A 17 29.58 -32.12 19.17
N ARG A 18 30.25 -31.27 19.96
CA ARG A 18 30.24 -29.81 19.76
C ARG A 18 30.87 -29.40 18.43
N ARG A 19 32.06 -29.91 18.11
CA ARG A 19 32.76 -29.61 16.85
C ARG A 19 31.93 -30.07 15.64
N SER A 20 31.24 -31.19 15.79
CA SER A 20 30.37 -31.76 14.76
C SER A 20 28.96 -31.14 14.72
N LYS A 21 28.64 -30.17 15.60
CA LYS A 21 27.33 -29.50 15.72
C LYS A 21 26.12 -30.45 15.81
N ILE A 22 26.27 -31.55 16.52
CA ILE A 22 25.22 -32.58 16.69
C ILE A 22 24.97 -32.87 18.17
N LYS A 23 23.80 -33.48 18.46
CA LYS A 23 23.36 -33.80 19.82
C LYS A 23 24.30 -34.81 20.50
N CYS A 24 24.72 -34.50 21.73
CA CYS A 24 25.59 -35.36 22.53
C CYS A 24 24.78 -36.21 23.51
N ASP A 25 24.44 -37.44 23.14
CA ASP A 25 23.76 -38.39 24.03
C ASP A 25 24.76 -39.16 24.88
N TYR A 26 24.97 -38.69 26.10
CA TYR A 26 25.93 -39.25 27.06
C TYR A 26 25.38 -40.46 27.80
N SER A 27 26.22 -41.50 27.92
CA SER A 27 25.96 -42.71 28.70
C SER A 27 26.72 -42.62 30.03
N PRO A 28 26.03 -42.46 31.18
CA PRO A 28 26.69 -42.37 32.49
C PRO A 28 27.46 -43.63 32.88
N HIS A 29 26.99 -44.79 32.43
CA HIS A 29 27.59 -46.08 32.77
C HIS A 29 28.94 -46.32 32.08
N GLU A 30 29.14 -45.72 30.90
CA GLU A 30 30.34 -45.94 30.08
C GLU A 30 31.29 -44.74 30.10
N ASN A 31 30.94 -43.67 30.84
CA ASN A 31 31.65 -42.39 30.88
C ASN A 31 31.99 -41.78 29.50
N LYS A 32 31.25 -42.16 28.45
CA LYS A 32 31.38 -41.67 27.08
C LYS A 32 29.99 -41.42 26.48
N CYS A 33 29.91 -40.61 25.41
CA CYS A 33 28.69 -40.48 24.62
C CYS A 33 28.60 -41.55 23.54
N LYS A 34 27.38 -41.91 23.12
CA LYS A 34 27.12 -42.98 22.13
C LYS A 34 27.95 -42.83 20.87
N ARG A 35 28.11 -41.59 20.38
CA ARG A 35 28.92 -41.30 19.19
C ARG A 35 30.41 -41.49 19.43
N CYS A 36 30.93 -41.06 20.58
CA CYS A 36 32.35 -41.27 20.90
C CYS A 36 32.68 -42.76 21.09
N ILE A 37 31.71 -43.57 21.54
CA ILE A 37 31.84 -45.03 21.60
C ILE A 37 31.90 -45.62 20.19
N GLN A 38 30.98 -45.23 19.30
CA GLN A 38 30.96 -45.71 17.92
C GLN A 38 32.19 -45.31 17.10
N LEU A 39 32.71 -44.11 17.35
CA LEU A 39 33.89 -43.59 16.65
C LEU A 39 35.21 -43.96 17.32
N ASP A 40 35.17 -44.78 18.37
CA ASP A 40 36.30 -45.07 19.28
C ASP A 40 37.19 -43.86 19.57
N SER A 41 36.55 -42.76 19.96
CA SER A 41 37.19 -41.47 20.17
C SER A 41 37.08 -41.01 21.62
N GLU A 42 38.00 -40.17 22.05
CA GLU A 42 38.04 -39.65 23.41
C GLU A 42 36.86 -38.69 23.68
N CYS A 43 36.08 -38.97 24.73
CA CYS A 43 34.85 -38.23 25.04
C CYS A 43 35.10 -37.15 26.11
N ILE A 44 35.90 -36.13 25.78
CA ILE A 44 36.22 -35.05 26.71
C ILE A 44 35.03 -34.09 26.88
N ARG A 45 34.54 -33.95 28.10
CA ARG A 45 33.47 -33.00 28.46
C ARG A 45 34.04 -31.81 29.26
N PRO A 46 33.88 -30.57 28.77
CA PRO A 46 34.33 -29.40 29.50
C PRO A 46 33.46 -29.17 30.76
N THR A 47 34.09 -28.71 31.84
CA THR A 47 33.40 -28.29 33.07
C THR A 47 32.46 -27.11 32.79
N PHE A 48 31.24 -27.19 33.31
CA PHE A 48 30.16 -26.25 33.00
C PHE A 48 30.39 -24.89 33.70
N HIS A 49 30.46 -23.80 32.94
CA HIS A 49 30.11 -22.47 33.44
C HIS A 49 28.70 -22.11 32.98
N ALA A 50 27.82 -21.88 33.95
CA ALA A 50 26.48 -21.40 33.73
C ALA A 50 26.53 -19.93 33.26
N GLY A 51 26.05 -19.66 32.04
CA GLY A 51 25.37 -18.39 31.75
C GLY A 51 25.74 -17.66 30.46
N ARG A 52 24.70 -17.29 29.70
CA ARG A 52 24.46 -15.89 29.33
C ARG A 52 23.31 -15.40 30.23
N GLN A 53 23.56 -14.44 31.12
CA GLN A 53 22.48 -13.82 31.90
C GLN A 53 21.52 -13.08 30.96
N LYS A 54 20.21 -13.28 31.13
CA LYS A 54 19.18 -12.41 30.54
C LYS A 54 19.38 -11.01 31.13
N GLY A 55 19.75 -10.04 30.28
CA GLY A 55 19.83 -8.63 30.68
C GLY A 55 20.97 -7.80 30.10
N ILE A 56 22.04 -8.41 29.55
CA ILE A 56 23.16 -7.62 29.02
C ILE A 56 22.95 -7.36 27.52
N LYS A 57 22.60 -6.12 27.16
CA LYS A 57 22.64 -5.64 25.77
C LYS A 57 24.08 -5.79 25.25
N ASN A 58 24.28 -6.47 24.12
CA ASN A 58 25.55 -6.45 23.42
C ASN A 58 25.88 -4.98 23.09
N LYS A 59 26.81 -4.38 23.83
CA LYS A 59 27.14 -2.95 23.74
C LYS A 59 27.73 -2.55 22.38
N ARG A 60 28.20 -3.50 21.57
CA ARG A 60 28.81 -3.26 20.26
C ARG A 60 28.31 -4.29 19.23
N LYS A 61 27.84 -3.81 18.08
CA LYS A 61 27.38 -4.60 16.93
C LYS A 61 28.03 -4.06 15.65
N GLY A 62 28.17 -4.90 14.62
CA GLY A 62 28.76 -4.48 13.34
C GLY A 62 30.21 -4.01 13.48
N LEU A 63 30.52 -2.88 12.83
CA LEU A 63 31.87 -2.30 12.74
C LEU A 63 32.51 -2.02 14.12
N ASP A 64 31.72 -1.59 15.12
CA ASP A 64 32.20 -1.30 16.47
C ASP A 64 32.73 -2.53 17.21
N LYS A 65 32.17 -3.71 16.88
CA LYS A 65 32.64 -4.97 17.44
C LYS A 65 33.96 -5.38 16.78
N ALA A 66 34.11 -5.12 15.48
CA ALA A 66 35.36 -5.35 14.75
C ALA A 66 36.47 -4.44 15.29
N LEU A 67 36.24 -3.13 15.38
CA LEU A 67 37.20 -2.15 15.92
C LEU A 67 37.69 -2.51 17.34
N TYR A 68 36.77 -2.94 18.21
CA TYR A 68 37.14 -3.36 19.57
C TYR A 68 38.02 -4.61 19.62
N GLN A 69 37.79 -5.57 18.72
CA GLN A 69 38.61 -6.78 18.62
C GLN A 69 40.03 -6.46 18.14
N ILE A 70 40.16 -5.42 17.33
CA ILE A 70 41.43 -4.94 16.77
C ILE A 70 42.27 -4.23 17.83
N GLU A 71 41.63 -3.33 18.59
CA GLU A 71 42.29 -2.67 19.73
C GLU A 71 42.80 -3.69 20.74
N GLN A 72 42.07 -4.77 20.98
CA GLN A 72 42.47 -5.85 21.89
C GLN A 72 43.62 -6.70 21.30
N ALA A 73 43.60 -7.01 20.01
CA ALA A 73 44.67 -7.77 19.33
C ALA A 73 45.99 -6.98 19.29
N ILE A 74 45.95 -5.68 19.00
CA ILE A 74 47.12 -4.77 19.02
C ILE A 74 47.68 -4.62 20.45
N LYS A 75 46.80 -4.64 21.45
CA LYS A 75 47.22 -4.55 22.85
C LYS A 75 47.91 -5.83 23.34
N ARG A 76 47.52 -6.99 22.79
CA ARG A 76 48.10 -8.30 23.10
C ARG A 76 49.41 -8.58 22.36
N SER A 77 49.53 -8.14 21.10
CA SER A 77 50.80 -8.21 20.36
C SER A 77 51.90 -7.36 20.97
N LYS A 78 51.56 -6.24 21.62
CA LYS A 78 52.52 -5.42 22.38
C LYS A 78 52.99 -6.07 23.70
N SER A 79 52.29 -7.07 24.22
CA SER A 79 52.66 -7.80 25.45
C SER A 79 53.44 -9.10 25.19
N GLY A 80 53.74 -9.44 23.93
CA GLY A 80 54.64 -10.55 23.57
C GLY A 80 54.02 -11.95 23.51
N ASP A 81 52.72 -12.10 23.81
CA ASP A 81 51.99 -13.36 23.61
C ASP A 81 51.33 -13.34 22.22
N HIS A 82 51.93 -14.06 21.26
CA HIS A 82 51.46 -14.15 19.88
C HIS A 82 50.81 -15.51 19.62
N SER A 83 49.54 -15.52 19.15
CA SER A 83 48.86 -16.73 18.69
C SER A 83 48.54 -16.68 17.19
N SER A 84 48.44 -17.84 16.55
CA SER A 84 48.05 -17.98 15.13
C SER A 84 46.67 -17.38 14.80
N GLU A 85 45.81 -17.16 15.81
CA GLU A 85 44.52 -16.50 15.62
C GLU A 85 44.65 -14.97 15.51
N ASP A 86 45.68 -14.38 16.12
CA ASP A 86 45.94 -12.94 16.07
C ASP A 86 46.44 -12.51 14.68
N ASP A 87 47.28 -13.33 14.04
CA ASP A 87 47.74 -13.11 12.65
C ASP A 87 46.60 -13.20 11.64
N LYS A 88 45.64 -14.11 11.86
CA LYS A 88 44.42 -14.20 11.04
C LYS A 88 43.51 -12.98 11.23
N ALA A 89 43.42 -12.44 12.44
CA ALA A 89 42.64 -11.24 12.72
C ALA A 89 43.26 -9.99 12.06
N ILE A 90 44.59 -9.86 12.07
CA ILE A 90 45.33 -8.78 11.41
C ILE A 90 45.26 -8.91 9.87
N GLY A 91 45.37 -10.13 9.33
CA GLY A 91 45.26 -10.39 7.89
C GLY A 91 43.87 -10.07 7.32
N ASN A 92 42.80 -10.41 8.03
CA ASN A 92 41.43 -10.08 7.62
C ASN A 92 41.18 -8.56 7.56
N LEU A 93 41.93 -7.77 8.32
CA LEU A 93 41.88 -6.30 8.27
C LEU A 93 42.62 -5.70 7.11
N GLN A 94 43.78 -6.24 6.75
CA GLN A 94 44.51 -5.80 5.57
C GLN A 94 43.65 -6.00 4.31
N ALA A 95 42.95 -7.14 4.23
CA ALA A 95 41.99 -7.42 3.15
C ALA A 95 40.78 -6.45 3.14
N LEU A 96 40.23 -6.08 4.31
CA LEU A 96 39.11 -5.13 4.40
C LEU A 96 39.53 -3.67 4.11
N LEU A 97 40.76 -3.29 4.44
CA LEU A 97 41.33 -1.97 4.16
C LEU A 97 41.73 -1.81 2.68
N GLU A 98 42.24 -2.88 2.04
CA GLU A 98 42.50 -2.91 0.59
C GLU A 98 41.21 -2.84 -0.22
N GLY A 99 40.15 -3.55 0.21
CA GLY A 99 38.82 -3.46 -0.42
C GLY A 99 38.21 -2.05 -0.37
N SER A 100 38.47 -1.29 0.69
CA SER A 100 37.98 0.10 0.83
C SER A 100 38.86 1.13 0.11
N ARG A 101 40.15 0.86 -0.10
CA ARG A 101 41.07 1.70 -0.88
C ARG A 101 40.78 1.65 -2.38
N ASN A 102 40.43 0.48 -2.91
CA ASN A 102 40.10 0.31 -4.34
C ASN A 102 38.74 0.91 -4.73
N ALA A 103 37.80 1.01 -3.78
CA ALA A 103 36.51 1.68 -4.00
C ALA A 103 36.56 3.22 -3.88
N ARG A 104 37.70 3.79 -3.43
CA ARG A 104 37.88 5.24 -3.20
C ARG A 104 38.78 5.94 -4.22
N SER A 105 39.37 5.22 -5.18
CA SER A 105 40.22 5.81 -6.24
C SER A 105 39.54 6.03 -7.60
N THR A 106 38.27 5.62 -7.79
CA THR A 106 37.58 5.71 -9.10
C THR A 106 36.48 6.77 -9.20
N THR A 107 36.28 7.64 -8.20
CA THR A 107 35.18 8.63 -8.22
C THR A 107 35.58 10.08 -7.96
N ALA A 108 36.85 10.47 -8.11
CA ALA A 108 37.21 11.89 -8.10
C ALA A 108 38.33 12.25 -9.09
N SER A 109 37.97 13.07 -10.08
CA SER A 109 38.77 13.66 -11.17
C SER A 109 38.77 12.82 -12.46
N SER A 110 38.36 13.29 -13.64
CA SER A 110 38.00 14.64 -14.09
C SER A 110 37.42 14.54 -15.51
N HIS A 111 36.38 15.32 -15.80
CA HIS A 111 36.03 15.72 -17.16
C HIS A 111 37.23 16.39 -17.86
N LEU A 112 37.54 15.98 -19.10
CA LEU A 112 37.78 16.82 -20.30
C LEU A 112 38.74 16.15 -21.31
N ARG A 113 38.22 16.02 -22.54
CA ARG A 113 38.92 16.04 -23.84
C ARG A 113 40.10 15.08 -24.07
N ARG A 114 39.97 14.23 -25.10
CA ARG A 114 40.55 14.39 -26.45
C ARG A 114 40.66 13.01 -27.12
N GLY A 115 40.28 12.94 -28.39
CA GLY A 115 40.20 11.70 -29.14
C GLY A 115 41.52 11.15 -29.69
N SER A 116 41.33 10.17 -30.58
CA SER A 116 42.26 9.55 -31.54
C SER A 116 42.87 8.20 -31.11
N SER A 117 42.38 7.14 -31.80
CA SER A 117 43.15 6.13 -32.56
C SER A 117 44.08 5.17 -31.78
N GLN A 118 44.17 3.85 -31.97
CA GLN A 118 44.05 2.95 -33.13
C GLN A 118 43.97 1.48 -32.67
N PHE A 119 43.34 0.63 -33.50
CA PHE A 119 43.72 -0.76 -33.90
C PHE A 119 43.87 -1.83 -32.79
N ASN A 120 43.34 -3.06 -32.87
CA ASN A 120 43.15 -3.92 -34.04
C ASN A 120 42.17 -5.08 -33.72
N SER A 121 41.28 -5.43 -34.67
CA SER A 121 40.60 -6.75 -34.80
C SER A 121 41.59 -7.79 -35.38
N PRO A 122 41.24 -9.07 -35.68
CA PRO A 122 40.15 -9.53 -36.61
C PRO A 122 39.27 -10.67 -36.01
N ASP A 123 37.96 -10.73 -36.24
CA ASP A 123 37.18 -11.10 -37.46
C ASP A 123 37.14 -12.61 -37.79
N HIS A 124 35.94 -13.20 -37.84
CA HIS A 124 35.22 -13.40 -39.13
C HIS A 124 33.82 -14.02 -38.95
N ASN A 125 32.82 -13.33 -39.52
CA ASN A 125 31.64 -13.89 -40.18
C ASN A 125 31.84 -13.81 -41.71
N PRO A 126 31.04 -14.52 -42.50
CA PRO A 126 30.07 -13.84 -43.37
C PRO A 126 28.76 -14.64 -43.51
N ASP A 127 27.68 -14.24 -44.17
CA ASP A 127 26.96 -13.01 -44.54
C ASP A 127 25.82 -13.49 -45.50
N LEU A 128 24.96 -12.57 -45.98
CA LEU A 128 24.00 -12.66 -47.11
C LEU A 128 22.53 -12.97 -46.71
N SER A 129 21.62 -11.98 -46.75
CA SER A 129 20.85 -11.44 -47.91
C SER A 129 19.47 -12.13 -48.00
N SER A 130 18.33 -11.59 -48.43
CA SER A 130 17.82 -10.28 -48.87
C SER A 130 16.31 -10.50 -49.16
N ASP A 131 15.54 -9.42 -49.12
CA ASP A 131 14.42 -9.09 -50.03
C ASP A 131 13.08 -9.88 -50.04
N ASP A 132 12.03 -9.06 -49.87
CA ASP A 132 10.82 -8.90 -50.70
C ASP A 132 9.58 -9.82 -50.57
N ASP A 133 8.49 -9.12 -50.19
CA ASP A 133 7.21 -8.96 -50.90
C ASP A 133 6.08 -10.04 -50.88
N ASP A 134 4.91 -9.49 -50.52
CA ASP A 134 3.60 -9.57 -51.17
C ASP A 134 2.59 -10.71 -50.92
N ASP A 135 1.42 -10.22 -50.51
CA ASP A 135 0.07 -10.45 -51.04
C ASP A 135 -0.95 -11.37 -50.36
N GLU A 136 -2.15 -10.78 -50.34
CA GLU A 136 -3.45 -11.19 -49.84
C GLU A 136 -4.06 -12.36 -50.66
N ASP A 137 -4.95 -13.16 -50.05
CA ASP A 137 -6.38 -13.17 -50.42
C ASP A 137 -7.20 -14.34 -49.82
N GLU A 138 -8.30 -13.93 -49.19
CA GLU A 138 -9.69 -14.40 -49.25
C GLU A 138 -10.14 -15.86 -49.55
N LEU A 139 -11.07 -16.29 -48.66
CA LEU A 139 -12.41 -16.87 -48.89
C LEU A 139 -12.65 -18.39 -49.11
N ASP A 140 -13.32 -18.95 -48.10
CA ASP A 140 -14.66 -19.57 -48.15
C ASP A 140 -14.83 -21.06 -48.59
N LYS A 141 -15.26 -21.91 -47.65
CA LYS A 141 -16.58 -22.64 -47.66
C LYS A 141 -16.65 -23.80 -46.65
N THR A 142 -17.76 -23.81 -45.93
CA THR A 142 -18.32 -24.90 -45.09
C THR A 142 -19.12 -25.90 -45.96
N PRO A 143 -19.90 -26.85 -45.40
CA PRO A 143 -19.60 -27.96 -44.47
C PRO A 143 -20.10 -29.33 -45.03
N ASP A 144 -19.68 -30.49 -44.49
CA ASP A 144 -20.68 -31.54 -44.17
C ASP A 144 -20.23 -32.73 -43.30
N SER A 145 -21.19 -33.13 -42.47
CA SER A 145 -21.57 -34.43 -41.91
C SER A 145 -20.56 -35.43 -41.32
N SER A 146 -20.77 -35.62 -40.01
CA SER A 146 -20.98 -36.90 -39.31
C SER A 146 -19.90 -37.99 -39.38
N HIS A 147 -19.25 -38.22 -38.23
CA HIS A 147 -19.15 -39.56 -37.67
C HIS A 147 -19.10 -39.51 -36.14
N THR A 148 -20.21 -39.92 -35.54
CA THR A 148 -20.31 -40.26 -34.13
C THR A 148 -19.56 -41.57 -33.88
N TYR A 149 -18.48 -41.51 -33.09
CA TYR A 149 -18.04 -42.66 -32.32
C TYR A 149 -17.49 -42.18 -30.98
N MET A 150 -18.09 -42.66 -29.89
CA MET A 150 -17.57 -42.48 -28.55
C MET A 150 -16.15 -43.05 -28.47
N SER A 151 -15.19 -42.24 -28.03
CA SER A 151 -13.95 -42.76 -27.46
C SER A 151 -13.51 -41.88 -26.29
N LEU A 152 -13.99 -42.26 -25.11
CA LEU A 152 -13.35 -41.97 -23.84
C LEU A 152 -11.92 -42.52 -23.89
N HIS A 153 -10.90 -41.73 -24.26
CA HIS A 153 -9.48 -41.97 -23.88
C HIS A 153 -8.44 -40.94 -24.38
N HIS A 154 -8.78 -39.67 -24.65
CA HIS A 154 -7.78 -38.67 -25.10
C HIS A 154 -7.48 -37.50 -24.13
N HIS A 155 -7.84 -37.61 -22.85
CA HIS A 155 -7.54 -36.56 -21.86
C HIS A 155 -6.16 -36.62 -21.20
N ASN A 156 -5.25 -37.51 -21.62
CA ASN A 156 -3.97 -37.68 -20.92
C ASN A 156 -2.73 -37.14 -21.62
N GLU A 157 -2.77 -36.81 -22.93
CA GLU A 157 -1.53 -36.46 -23.65
C GLU A 157 -1.35 -34.95 -23.92
N GLU A 158 -2.42 -34.14 -23.90
CA GLU A 158 -2.31 -32.66 -23.99
C GLU A 158 -1.98 -31.98 -22.64
N SER A 159 -2.00 -32.73 -21.53
CA SER A 159 -1.68 -32.22 -20.19
C SER A 159 -0.17 -32.04 -19.93
N LEU A 160 0.69 -32.28 -20.93
CA LEU A 160 2.14 -32.17 -20.85
C LEU A 160 2.72 -30.90 -21.48
N ALA A 161 1.88 -30.05 -22.09
CA ALA A 161 2.33 -28.73 -22.54
C ALA A 161 2.68 -27.86 -21.32
N ILE A 162 3.96 -27.50 -21.19
CA ILE A 162 4.48 -26.61 -20.14
C ILE A 162 4.14 -25.15 -20.54
N ASP A 163 2.88 -24.85 -20.77
CA ASP A 163 2.43 -23.51 -21.20
C ASP A 163 2.31 -22.51 -20.03
N ASP A 164 2.52 -22.96 -18.79
CA ASP A 164 2.34 -22.19 -17.54
C ASP A 164 3.63 -22.12 -16.68
N ALA A 165 4.80 -21.90 -17.28
CA ALA A 165 6.07 -21.76 -16.53
C ALA A 165 6.25 -20.39 -15.82
N GLU A 166 5.25 -19.50 -15.85
CA GLU A 166 5.34 -18.12 -15.35
C GLU A 166 5.49 -18.00 -13.82
N ASN A 167 5.13 -19.04 -13.06
CA ASN A 167 5.36 -19.10 -11.61
C ASN A 167 5.99 -20.43 -11.20
N PRO A 168 7.32 -20.47 -11.01
CA PRO A 168 8.05 -21.69 -10.63
C PRO A 168 7.52 -22.35 -9.34
N LEU A 169 7.06 -21.56 -8.35
CA LEU A 169 6.54 -22.10 -7.09
C LEU A 169 5.15 -22.71 -7.26
N GLN A 170 4.30 -22.12 -8.10
CA GLN A 170 2.99 -22.67 -8.42
C GLN A 170 3.10 -23.95 -9.25
N LEU A 171 4.10 -24.03 -10.13
CA LEU A 171 4.42 -25.24 -10.88
C LEU A 171 4.84 -26.39 -9.95
N LEU A 172 5.70 -26.11 -8.95
CA LEU A 172 6.08 -27.08 -7.92
C LEU A 172 4.86 -27.52 -7.08
N ALA A 173 4.00 -26.58 -6.69
CA ALA A 173 2.76 -26.86 -5.98
C ALA A 173 1.82 -27.78 -6.79
N ARG A 174 1.65 -27.51 -8.08
CA ARG A 174 0.85 -28.35 -9.00
C ARG A 174 1.47 -29.74 -9.18
N ALA A 175 2.79 -29.83 -9.35
CA ALA A 175 3.49 -31.10 -9.46
C ALA A 175 3.30 -31.98 -8.20
N SER A 176 3.22 -31.37 -7.02
CA SER A 176 2.89 -32.09 -5.78
C SER A 176 1.48 -32.70 -5.77
N ASN A 177 0.50 -32.10 -6.46
CA ASN A 177 -0.86 -32.65 -6.56
C ASN A 177 -0.98 -33.80 -7.59
N LEU A 178 0.01 -33.96 -8.48
CA LEU A 178 0.03 -35.01 -9.50
C LEU A 178 0.60 -36.34 -8.96
N GLN A 179 1.24 -36.35 -7.80
CA GLN A 179 1.72 -37.58 -7.17
C GLN A 179 0.70 -38.11 -6.15
N LEU A 180 0.36 -39.39 -6.33
CA LEU A 180 -0.40 -40.30 -5.43
C LEU A 180 -1.88 -40.54 -5.78
N SER A 181 -2.11 -41.29 -6.87
CA SER A 181 -3.21 -42.27 -6.90
C SER A 181 -2.66 -43.64 -6.45
N PRO A 182 -3.09 -44.21 -5.31
CA PRO A 182 -2.68 -45.56 -4.92
C PRO A 182 -3.30 -46.58 -5.90
N LYS A 183 -2.46 -47.35 -6.59
CA LYS A 183 -2.94 -48.53 -7.35
C LYS A 183 -3.68 -49.48 -6.40
N PRO A 184 -4.89 -49.96 -6.74
CA PRO A 184 -5.57 -50.96 -5.93
C PRO A 184 -4.79 -52.28 -5.98
N ILE A 185 -4.32 -52.73 -4.81
CA ILE A 185 -3.78 -54.08 -4.61
C ILE A 185 -4.96 -55.05 -4.64
N SER A 186 -5.02 -55.87 -5.69
CA SER A 186 -5.98 -56.95 -5.84
C SER A 186 -5.68 -58.11 -4.86
N GLY A 187 -6.54 -58.26 -3.87
CA GLY A 187 -7.14 -59.52 -3.41
C GLY A 187 -6.26 -60.67 -2.92
N LEU A 188 -6.17 -60.83 -1.59
CA LEU A 188 -6.19 -62.14 -0.93
C LEU A 188 -7.09 -62.05 0.31
N SER A 189 -8.20 -62.80 0.28
CA SER A 189 -9.22 -62.82 1.33
C SER A 189 -9.02 -64.03 2.27
N PRO A 190 -9.25 -63.89 3.59
CA PRO A 190 -9.11 -64.97 4.57
C PRO A 190 -10.39 -65.83 4.67
N LYS A 191 -10.24 -67.15 4.82
CA LYS A 191 -11.34 -68.10 5.12
C LYS A 191 -11.20 -68.72 6.51
N GLN A 192 -12.31 -68.74 7.25
CA GLN A 192 -12.64 -69.67 8.36
C GLN A 192 -14.18 -69.81 8.40
N PRO A 193 -14.79 -70.75 9.18
CA PRO A 193 -14.49 -72.15 9.47
C PRO A 193 -15.73 -73.07 9.25
N GLY A 194 -15.60 -74.39 9.48
CA GLY A 194 -16.74 -75.33 9.55
C GLY A 194 -16.42 -76.62 10.34
N PRO A 195 -17.38 -77.23 11.07
CA PRO A 195 -17.10 -78.21 12.15
C PRO A 195 -17.40 -79.68 11.76
N ARG A 196 -16.80 -80.65 12.49
CA ARG A 196 -17.39 -81.98 12.78
C ARG A 196 -16.61 -82.78 13.85
N ALA A 197 -17.35 -83.63 14.57
CA ALA A 197 -17.01 -84.28 15.84
C ALA A 197 -16.54 -85.75 15.72
N GLY A 198 -15.92 -86.31 16.78
CA GLY A 198 -16.08 -87.75 17.11
C GLY A 198 -14.95 -88.52 17.86
N ARG A 199 -15.22 -88.82 19.16
CA ARG A 199 -14.93 -90.06 19.96
C ARG A 199 -13.52 -90.41 20.54
N LYS A 200 -13.46 -90.36 21.90
CA LYS A 200 -13.11 -91.40 22.94
C LYS A 200 -12.13 -92.55 22.54
N LYS A 201 -11.18 -93.07 23.34
CA LYS A 201 -11.08 -93.34 24.82
C LYS A 201 -9.70 -93.99 25.15
N GLN A 202 -9.21 -93.82 26.39
CA GLN A 202 -8.32 -94.71 27.21
C GLN A 202 -6.91 -95.06 26.65
N GLN A 203 -5.82 -95.27 27.41
CA GLN A 203 -5.61 -95.66 28.81
C GLN A 203 -4.16 -95.28 29.26
N GLN A 204 -3.91 -95.45 30.55
CA GLN A 204 -2.80 -94.95 31.38
C GLN A 204 -1.45 -95.68 31.27
N GLN A 205 -0.43 -94.96 31.76
CA GLN A 205 0.77 -95.40 32.52
C GLN A 205 1.98 -95.99 31.78
N GLN A 206 3.05 -95.19 31.68
CA GLN A 206 4.21 -95.34 32.55
C GLN A 206 5.07 -94.07 32.49
N GLN A 207 5.21 -93.42 33.64
CA GLN A 207 5.96 -92.19 33.86
C GLN A 207 6.80 -92.44 35.11
N GLN A 208 8.11 -92.25 35.02
CA GLN A 208 8.96 -91.62 36.05
C GLN A 208 10.43 -91.94 35.80
N GLN A 209 11.04 -91.17 34.88
CA GLN A 209 12.45 -90.71 34.98
C GLN A 209 12.83 -89.67 33.90
N GLN A 210 11.90 -89.22 33.04
CA GLN A 210 12.11 -88.14 32.06
C GLN A 210 11.53 -86.77 32.46
N THR A 211 10.88 -86.65 33.62
CA THR A 211 10.02 -85.49 33.95
C THR A 211 10.78 -84.25 34.45
N GLN A 212 12.07 -84.34 34.80
CA GLN A 212 12.85 -83.15 35.19
C GLN A 212 13.59 -82.48 34.01
N GLN A 213 14.03 -83.22 32.99
CA GLN A 213 14.64 -82.63 31.79
C GLN A 213 13.61 -82.09 30.78
N GLN A 214 12.45 -82.74 30.62
CA GLN A 214 11.39 -82.24 29.72
C GLN A 214 10.71 -80.97 30.26
N THR A 215 10.54 -80.84 31.57
CA THR A 215 9.92 -79.64 32.18
C THR A 215 10.85 -78.44 32.08
N GLN A 216 12.18 -78.62 32.21
CA GLN A 216 13.14 -77.54 31.97
C GLN A 216 13.21 -77.12 30.50
N GLN A 217 13.24 -78.07 29.55
CA GLN A 217 13.23 -77.74 28.11
C GLN A 217 11.92 -77.09 27.65
N GLN A 218 10.76 -77.54 28.15
CA GLN A 218 9.47 -76.91 27.84
C GLN A 218 9.37 -75.51 28.44
N THR A 219 9.85 -75.30 29.67
CA THR A 219 9.86 -73.96 30.29
C THR A 219 10.81 -73.02 29.55
N GLN A 220 11.99 -73.49 29.12
CA GLN A 220 12.90 -72.70 28.28
C GLN A 220 12.31 -72.36 26.92
N GLN A 221 11.70 -73.31 26.21
CA GLN A 221 11.02 -73.04 24.94
C GLN A 221 9.85 -72.07 25.08
N GLN A 222 9.07 -72.18 26.15
CA GLN A 222 7.92 -71.31 26.39
C GLN A 222 8.34 -69.88 26.76
N VAL A 223 9.44 -69.73 27.50
CA VAL A 223 10.07 -68.41 27.77
C VAL A 223 10.65 -67.82 26.48
N GLN A 224 11.30 -68.64 25.65
CA GLN A 224 11.88 -68.19 24.38
C GLN A 224 10.80 -67.79 23.37
N GLN A 225 9.68 -68.52 23.30
CA GLN A 225 8.50 -68.13 22.50
C GLN A 225 7.87 -66.82 23.00
N ARG A 226 7.74 -66.63 24.31
CA ARG A 226 7.23 -65.37 24.88
C ARG A 226 8.14 -64.19 24.56
N GLN A 227 9.47 -64.37 24.65
CA GLN A 227 10.43 -63.34 24.27
C GLN A 227 10.33 -63.02 22.77
N GLN A 228 10.20 -64.03 21.91
CA GLN A 228 10.06 -63.84 20.47
C GLN A 228 8.74 -63.11 20.11
N GLN A 229 7.63 -63.45 20.76
CA GLN A 229 6.35 -62.74 20.60
C GLN A 229 6.43 -61.28 21.07
N GLN A 230 7.10 -60.99 22.19
CA GLN A 230 7.31 -59.62 22.65
C GLN A 230 8.19 -58.82 21.68
N GLN A 231 9.21 -59.45 21.09
CA GLN A 231 10.07 -58.81 20.09
C GLN A 231 9.29 -58.47 18.80
N ILE A 232 8.44 -59.38 18.34
CA ILE A 232 7.58 -59.15 17.16
C ILE A 232 6.58 -58.01 17.43
N GLN A 233 5.98 -57.96 18.62
CA GLN A 233 5.10 -56.84 19.01
C GLN A 233 5.82 -55.49 19.06
N GLN A 234 7.06 -55.45 19.58
CA GLN A 234 7.87 -54.23 19.57
C GLN A 234 8.23 -53.77 18.14
N ILE A 235 8.58 -54.70 17.25
CA ILE A 235 8.89 -54.38 15.86
C ILE A 235 7.65 -53.85 15.13
N GLN A 236 6.48 -54.46 15.36
CA GLN A 236 5.21 -53.98 14.78
C GLN A 236 4.83 -52.59 15.30
N GLN A 237 5.02 -52.31 16.60
CA GLN A 237 4.80 -50.96 17.15
C GLN A 237 5.76 -49.92 16.57
N LEU A 238 7.04 -50.26 16.39
CA LEU A 238 8.02 -49.36 15.77
C LEU A 238 7.69 -49.08 14.30
N GLN A 239 7.24 -50.08 13.55
CA GLN A 239 6.80 -49.92 12.16
C GLN A 239 5.55 -49.06 12.05
N GLN A 240 4.56 -49.24 12.92
CA GLN A 240 3.36 -48.39 12.96
C GLN A 240 3.71 -46.94 13.32
N ARG A 241 4.66 -46.73 14.24
CA ARG A 241 5.13 -45.39 14.61
C ARG A 241 5.86 -44.71 13.46
N GLN A 242 6.73 -45.43 12.76
CA GLN A 242 7.43 -44.94 11.57
C GLN A 242 6.47 -44.65 10.41
N GLN A 243 5.45 -45.47 10.20
CA GLN A 243 4.41 -45.21 9.19
C GLN A 243 3.55 -44.00 9.55
N ALA A 244 3.21 -43.82 10.82
CA ALA A 244 2.49 -42.63 11.28
C ALA A 244 3.36 -41.36 11.11
N GLU A 245 4.63 -41.40 11.52
CA GLU A 245 5.59 -40.30 11.33
C GLU A 245 5.80 -39.97 9.85
N HIS A 246 5.93 -40.98 8.97
CA HIS A 246 6.07 -40.77 7.53
C HIS A 246 4.79 -40.22 6.88
N SER A 247 3.62 -40.67 7.34
CA SER A 247 2.34 -40.10 6.88
C SER A 247 2.16 -38.65 7.31
N ASP A 248 2.69 -38.27 8.48
CA ASP A 248 2.65 -36.89 9.00
C ASP A 248 3.60 -35.99 8.19
N GLU A 249 4.81 -36.47 7.88
CA GLU A 249 5.77 -35.79 7.00
C GLU A 249 5.21 -35.60 5.57
N ASP A 250 4.54 -36.61 5.01
CA ASP A 250 3.89 -36.51 3.70
C ASP A 250 2.73 -35.51 3.70
N LEU A 251 1.94 -35.46 4.78
CA LEU A 251 0.86 -34.48 4.94
C LEU A 251 1.40 -33.05 5.13
N GLU A 252 2.48 -32.88 5.90
CA GLU A 252 3.15 -31.59 6.06
C GLU A 252 3.77 -31.10 4.74
N MET A 253 4.40 -32.01 3.98
CA MET A 253 4.94 -31.74 2.66
C MET A 253 3.83 -31.35 1.68
N GLN A 254 2.75 -32.13 1.60
CA GLN A 254 1.59 -31.80 0.76
C GLN A 254 0.99 -30.46 1.17
N SER A 255 0.84 -30.19 2.47
CA SER A 255 0.34 -28.92 3.00
C SER A 255 1.19 -27.72 2.56
N PHE A 256 2.52 -27.86 2.56
CA PHE A 256 3.44 -26.82 2.08
C PHE A 256 3.27 -26.51 0.59
N PHE A 257 3.05 -27.54 -0.22
CA PHE A 257 2.84 -27.42 -1.67
C PHE A 257 1.37 -27.24 -2.07
N THR A 258 0.43 -27.16 -1.13
CA THR A 258 -0.98 -26.91 -1.45
C THR A 258 -1.19 -25.44 -1.85
N SER A 259 -2.15 -25.17 -2.74
CA SER A 259 -2.52 -23.81 -3.17
C SER A 259 -2.70 -22.84 -2.00
N VAL A 260 -2.41 -21.56 -2.23
CA VAL A 260 -2.56 -20.47 -1.25
C VAL A 260 -3.94 -20.55 -0.57
N ARG A 261 -3.94 -20.61 0.77
CA ARG A 261 -5.16 -20.55 1.59
C ARG A 261 -5.13 -19.33 2.50
N VAL A 262 -6.31 -18.86 2.87
CA VAL A 262 -6.44 -17.85 3.92
C VAL A 262 -5.89 -18.35 5.25
N ASN A 263 -5.28 -17.44 6.01
CA ASN A 263 -4.88 -17.63 7.39
C ASN A 263 -5.57 -16.53 8.20
N LEU A 264 -6.73 -16.87 8.78
CA LEU A 264 -7.60 -15.90 9.45
C LEU A 264 -7.02 -15.45 10.80
N ASP A 265 -7.30 -14.20 11.18
CA ASP A 265 -6.97 -13.62 12.48
C ASP A 265 -8.17 -13.70 13.45
N VAL A 266 -8.61 -14.93 13.75
CA VAL A 266 -9.78 -15.22 14.60
C VAL A 266 -9.40 -16.01 15.86
N GLY A 267 -10.06 -15.74 16.97
CA GLY A 267 -9.81 -16.37 18.27
C GLY A 267 -10.25 -15.49 19.44
N ASP A 268 -10.59 -16.10 20.57
CA ASP A 268 -11.11 -15.38 21.75
C ASP A 268 -10.12 -14.38 22.34
N ASP A 269 -8.82 -14.58 22.12
CA ASP A 269 -7.74 -13.70 22.55
C ASP A 269 -7.49 -12.52 21.59
N MET A 270 -8.26 -12.44 20.49
CA MET A 270 -8.19 -11.37 19.48
C MET A 270 -9.54 -10.70 19.25
N ASP A 271 -10.63 -11.41 19.43
CA ASP A 271 -11.98 -10.90 19.19
C ASP A 271 -12.35 -9.79 20.19
N PRO A 272 -12.63 -8.55 19.72
CA PRO A 272 -12.95 -7.44 20.61
C PRO A 272 -14.17 -7.70 21.50
N ILE A 273 -15.12 -8.53 21.08
CA ILE A 273 -16.31 -8.86 21.89
C ILE A 273 -15.94 -9.87 23.00
N SER A 274 -15.30 -10.99 22.66
CA SER A 274 -14.85 -11.98 23.64
C SER A 274 -13.87 -11.39 24.67
N MET A 275 -13.05 -10.43 24.26
CA MET A 275 -12.14 -9.69 25.15
C MET A 275 -12.84 -8.65 26.03
N GLY A 276 -14.15 -8.43 25.89
CA GLY A 276 -14.91 -7.41 26.63
C GLY A 276 -14.57 -5.97 26.24
N LEU A 277 -13.95 -5.77 25.07
CA LEU A 277 -13.64 -4.44 24.53
C LEU A 277 -14.83 -3.77 23.86
N VAL A 278 -15.94 -4.48 23.63
CA VAL A 278 -17.19 -3.94 23.08
C VAL A 278 -18.30 -4.96 23.33
N THR A 279 -19.54 -4.51 23.56
CA THR A 279 -20.70 -5.42 23.61
C THR A 279 -21.21 -5.74 22.21
N GLU A 280 -22.03 -6.78 22.07
CA GLU A 280 -22.66 -7.11 20.77
C GLU A 280 -23.58 -5.98 20.29
N ASP A 281 -24.35 -5.37 21.18
CA ASP A 281 -25.21 -4.22 20.86
C ASP A 281 -24.41 -2.98 20.42
N GLU A 282 -23.28 -2.70 21.08
CA GLU A 282 -22.38 -1.63 20.66
C GLU A 282 -21.79 -1.92 19.27
N ALA A 283 -21.43 -3.18 18.99
CA ALA A 283 -20.89 -3.59 17.70
C ALA A 283 -21.90 -3.37 16.57
N GLU A 284 -23.15 -3.80 16.74
CA GLU A 284 -24.23 -3.57 15.77
C GLU A 284 -24.42 -2.08 15.46
N GLN A 285 -24.48 -1.24 16.49
CA GLN A 285 -24.63 0.21 16.33
C GLN A 285 -23.44 0.84 15.59
N LEU A 286 -22.22 0.42 15.89
CA LEU A 286 -21.01 0.93 15.25
C LEU A 286 -20.91 0.50 13.77
N PHE A 287 -21.29 -0.73 13.44
CA PHE A 287 -21.34 -1.19 12.04
C PHE A 287 -22.42 -0.45 11.25
N ALA A 288 -23.61 -0.27 11.83
CA ALA A 288 -24.67 0.53 11.21
C ALA A 288 -24.21 1.97 10.97
N PHE A 289 -23.52 2.58 11.94
CA PHE A 289 -22.94 3.92 11.77
C PHE A 289 -21.91 3.95 10.64
N PHE A 290 -21.03 2.95 10.57
CA PHE A 290 -19.99 2.87 9.53
C PHE A 290 -20.60 2.89 8.13
N HIS A 291 -21.52 1.96 7.86
CA HIS A 291 -22.15 1.83 6.55
C HIS A 291 -22.96 3.07 6.17
N ASN A 292 -23.66 3.68 7.13
CA ASN A 292 -24.49 4.85 6.88
C ASN A 292 -23.72 6.17 6.74
N LYS A 293 -22.57 6.31 7.40
CA LYS A 293 -21.88 7.62 7.55
C LYS A 293 -20.44 7.63 7.07
N LEU A 294 -19.78 6.49 6.91
CA LEU A 294 -18.34 6.42 6.62
C LEU A 294 -18.01 5.68 5.31
N ALA A 295 -18.78 4.65 4.96
CA ALA A 295 -18.53 3.80 3.79
C ALA A 295 -18.48 4.57 2.45
N HIS A 296 -19.19 5.70 2.35
CA HIS A 296 -19.16 6.56 1.15
C HIS A 296 -17.77 7.13 0.81
N THR A 297 -16.86 7.21 1.78
CA THR A 297 -15.44 7.59 1.56
C THR A 297 -14.49 6.40 1.62
N ARG A 298 -15.00 5.20 1.96
CA ARG A 298 -14.25 3.96 2.17
C ARG A 298 -14.93 2.78 1.46
N TRP A 299 -14.70 2.72 0.16
CA TRP A 299 -15.16 1.63 -0.69
C TRP A 299 -14.46 0.30 -0.36
N GLY A 300 -15.09 -0.81 -0.74
CA GLY A 300 -14.57 -2.17 -0.51
C GLY A 300 -15.51 -3.06 0.28
N LEU A 301 -16.42 -2.48 1.06
CA LEU A 301 -17.27 -3.19 2.02
C LEU A 301 -18.73 -3.22 1.54
N ASP A 302 -19.16 -4.33 0.93
CA ASP A 302 -20.57 -4.60 0.61
C ASP A 302 -21.36 -4.89 1.91
N PRO A 303 -22.36 -4.09 2.29
CA PRO A 303 -23.13 -4.25 3.52
C PRO A 303 -23.95 -5.55 3.56
N ASN A 304 -24.23 -6.18 2.41
CA ASN A 304 -24.90 -7.48 2.35
C ASN A 304 -23.96 -8.64 2.75
N ILE A 305 -22.65 -8.41 2.70
CA ILE A 305 -21.63 -9.39 3.12
C ILE A 305 -21.09 -9.03 4.49
N TYR A 306 -20.67 -7.77 4.68
CA TYR A 306 -19.96 -7.30 5.86
C TYR A 306 -20.91 -6.87 6.98
N THR A 307 -21.65 -7.85 7.48
CA THR A 307 -22.38 -7.77 8.75
C THR A 307 -21.42 -7.95 9.93
N PRO A 308 -21.81 -7.57 11.18
CA PRO A 308 -20.98 -7.83 12.35
C PRO A 308 -20.62 -9.30 12.51
N SER A 309 -21.60 -10.20 12.32
CA SER A 309 -21.41 -11.65 12.45
C SER A 309 -20.43 -12.21 11.42
N PHE A 310 -20.63 -11.89 10.14
CA PHE A 310 -19.73 -12.34 9.08
C PHE A 310 -18.32 -11.76 9.28
N THR A 311 -18.21 -10.47 9.57
CA THR A 311 -16.91 -9.81 9.72
C THR A 311 -16.14 -10.37 10.91
N ARG A 312 -16.79 -10.55 12.07
CA ARG A 312 -16.20 -11.15 13.27
C ARG A 312 -15.72 -12.58 13.02
N ALA A 313 -16.49 -13.39 12.28
CA ALA A 313 -16.12 -14.77 11.93
C ALA A 313 -14.94 -14.85 10.94
N ARG A 314 -14.59 -13.75 10.28
CA ARG A 314 -13.58 -13.71 9.22
C ARG A 314 -12.31 -12.97 9.60
N SER A 315 -12.41 -11.92 10.42
CA SER A 315 -11.25 -11.14 10.88
C SER A 315 -11.58 -10.29 12.10
N ALA A 316 -10.85 -10.54 13.20
CA ALA A 316 -10.90 -9.66 14.36
C ALA A 316 -10.37 -8.25 14.02
N PHE A 317 -9.37 -8.15 13.13
CA PHE A 317 -8.79 -6.89 12.71
C PHE A 317 -9.77 -6.03 11.94
N LEU A 318 -10.47 -6.57 10.93
CA LEU A 318 -11.47 -5.80 10.20
C LEU A 318 -12.64 -5.40 11.11
N CYS A 319 -13.13 -6.34 11.92
CA CYS A 319 -14.22 -6.07 12.87
C CYS A 319 -13.88 -4.91 13.81
N THR A 320 -12.69 -4.96 14.42
CA THR A 320 -12.20 -3.89 15.29
C THR A 320 -11.99 -2.58 14.51
N SER A 321 -11.49 -2.64 13.27
CA SER A 321 -11.22 -1.45 12.45
C SER A 321 -12.48 -0.68 12.07
N ILE A 322 -13.54 -1.38 11.67
CA ILE A 322 -14.85 -0.78 11.38
C ILE A 322 -15.41 -0.07 12.63
N MET A 323 -15.36 -0.77 13.77
CA MET A 323 -15.85 -0.21 15.04
C MET A 323 -15.00 0.96 15.54
N ALA A 324 -13.67 0.89 15.41
CA ALA A 324 -12.75 1.96 15.77
C ALA A 324 -13.00 3.22 14.92
N ALA A 325 -13.17 3.03 13.60
CA ALA A 325 -13.52 4.09 12.66
C ALA A 325 -14.83 4.78 13.06
N SER A 326 -15.89 4.03 13.36
CA SER A 326 -17.17 4.60 13.82
C SER A 326 -17.04 5.33 15.16
N ALA A 327 -16.35 4.75 16.13
CA ALA A 327 -16.18 5.34 17.46
C ALA A 327 -15.43 6.68 17.42
N LEU A 328 -14.57 6.94 16.43
CA LEU A 328 -13.92 8.24 16.22
C LEU A 328 -14.92 9.39 16.00
N PHE A 329 -16.07 9.11 15.39
CA PHE A 329 -17.05 10.13 15.00
C PHE A 329 -18.27 10.22 15.92
N LEU A 330 -18.36 9.34 16.93
CA LEU A 330 -19.43 9.38 17.93
C LEU A 330 -19.00 10.22 19.15
N PRO A 331 -19.68 11.34 19.47
CA PRO A 331 -19.25 12.26 20.53
C PRO A 331 -19.07 11.62 21.92
N SER A 332 -19.90 10.64 22.27
CA SER A 332 -19.86 9.95 23.56
C SER A 332 -18.89 8.75 23.61
N ALA A 333 -18.25 8.40 22.49
CA ALA A 333 -17.49 7.16 22.35
C ALA A 333 -15.97 7.31 22.60
N GLY A 334 -15.52 8.34 23.34
CA GLY A 334 -14.09 8.61 23.50
C GLY A 334 -13.29 7.46 24.14
N ALA A 335 -13.82 6.84 25.21
CA ALA A 335 -13.19 5.67 25.83
C ALA A 335 -13.19 4.45 24.89
N LEU A 336 -14.29 4.25 24.16
CA LEU A 336 -14.47 3.18 23.18
C LEU A 336 -13.48 3.31 22.01
N SER A 337 -13.37 4.51 21.46
CA SER A 337 -12.42 4.85 20.39
C SER A 337 -10.98 4.58 20.83
N LYS A 338 -10.60 4.98 22.05
CA LYS A 338 -9.25 4.73 22.59
C LYS A 338 -8.95 3.23 22.72
N ARG A 339 -9.85 2.45 23.32
CA ARG A 339 -9.64 0.98 23.51
C ARG A 339 -9.58 0.25 22.17
N LEU A 340 -10.51 0.53 21.25
CA LEU A 340 -10.54 -0.12 19.93
C LEU A 340 -9.34 0.28 19.07
N SER A 341 -8.93 1.55 19.06
CA SER A 341 -7.75 1.99 18.31
C SER A 341 -6.46 1.34 18.81
N SER A 342 -6.33 1.17 20.14
CA SER A 342 -5.20 0.43 20.73
C SER A 342 -5.20 -1.04 20.31
N HIS A 343 -6.39 -1.64 20.23
CA HIS A 343 -6.56 -3.03 19.79
C HIS A 343 -6.24 -3.19 18.30
N CYS A 344 -6.70 -2.28 17.44
CA CYS A 344 -6.34 -2.26 16.01
C CYS A 344 -4.82 -2.28 15.80
N LYS A 345 -4.06 -1.45 16.53
CA LYS A 345 -2.58 -1.44 16.44
C LYS A 345 -1.97 -2.78 16.86
N THR A 346 -2.52 -3.40 17.90
CA THR A 346 -2.08 -4.72 18.38
C THR A 346 -2.35 -5.80 17.33
N LEU A 347 -3.54 -5.79 16.72
CA LEU A 347 -3.93 -6.72 15.66
C LEU A 347 -3.09 -6.54 14.40
N ALA A 348 -2.84 -5.30 13.97
CA ALA A 348 -1.95 -5.00 12.84
C ALA A 348 -0.55 -5.61 13.05
N HIS A 349 0.04 -5.43 14.24
CA HIS A 349 1.34 -6.05 14.57
C HIS A 349 1.28 -7.58 14.60
N ARG A 350 0.17 -8.15 15.10
CA ARG A 350 -0.04 -9.60 15.15
C ARG A 350 -0.19 -10.20 13.75
N VAL A 351 -0.92 -9.56 12.85
CA VAL A 351 -1.03 -9.95 11.44
C VAL A 351 0.36 -10.06 10.81
N LEU A 352 1.22 -9.08 11.03
CA LEU A 352 2.60 -9.10 10.52
C LEU A 352 3.43 -10.25 11.09
N THR A 353 3.36 -10.45 12.41
CA THR A 353 4.18 -11.44 13.12
C THR A 353 3.73 -12.88 12.86
N LYS A 354 2.41 -13.09 12.73
CA LYS A 354 1.79 -14.40 12.52
C LYS A 354 1.47 -14.69 11.05
N ARG A 355 1.72 -13.74 10.15
CA ARG A 355 1.47 -13.86 8.70
C ARG A 355 0.01 -14.22 8.39
N HIS A 356 -0.92 -13.62 9.13
CA HIS A 356 -2.35 -13.76 8.81
C HIS A 356 -2.64 -13.09 7.46
N LYS A 357 -3.52 -13.70 6.66
CA LYS A 357 -3.89 -13.24 5.32
C LYS A 357 -5.33 -13.62 5.01
N SER A 358 -6.13 -12.62 4.66
CA SER A 358 -7.50 -12.76 4.15
C SER A 358 -7.89 -11.47 3.42
N VAL A 359 -8.94 -11.53 2.60
CA VAL A 359 -9.53 -10.32 1.99
C VAL A 359 -9.91 -9.30 3.06
N GLU A 360 -10.43 -9.78 4.19
CA GLU A 360 -10.82 -8.94 5.32
C GLU A 360 -9.63 -8.20 5.93
N ILE A 361 -8.46 -8.84 6.06
CA ILE A 361 -7.25 -8.19 6.56
C ILE A 361 -6.78 -7.08 5.60
N VAL A 362 -6.87 -7.29 4.27
CA VAL A 362 -6.56 -6.24 3.28
C VAL A 362 -7.47 -5.03 3.51
N LEU A 363 -8.78 -5.26 3.63
CA LEU A 363 -9.75 -4.20 3.91
C LEU A 363 -9.49 -3.53 5.27
N ALA A 364 -9.08 -4.27 6.29
CA ALA A 364 -8.77 -3.72 7.60
C ALA A 364 -7.62 -2.70 7.53
N PHE A 365 -6.54 -3.02 6.80
CA PHE A 365 -5.47 -2.05 6.54
C PHE A 365 -6.01 -0.81 5.81
N MET A 366 -6.84 -1.00 4.78
CA MET A 366 -7.40 0.11 3.99
C MET A 366 -8.36 1.01 4.79
N VAL A 367 -9.16 0.43 5.69
CA VAL A 367 -10.14 1.16 6.53
C VAL A 367 -9.46 2.08 7.55
N ASN A 368 -8.26 1.72 8.04
CA ASN A 368 -7.54 2.53 9.04
C ASN A 368 -6.79 3.74 8.45
N VAL A 369 -6.25 3.62 7.24
CA VAL A 369 -5.53 4.69 6.50
C VAL A 369 -6.14 6.11 6.57
N PRO A 370 -7.46 6.32 6.43
CA PRO A 370 -8.03 7.65 6.22
C PRO A 370 -7.97 8.54 7.45
N TRP A 371 -7.94 7.90 8.62
CA TRP A 371 -8.10 8.55 9.92
C TRP A 371 -6.95 8.19 10.87
N LEU A 372 -5.79 7.80 10.32
CA LEU A 372 -4.56 7.69 11.10
C LEU A 372 -4.24 9.02 11.76
N PHE A 373 -3.85 8.97 13.03
CA PHE A 373 -3.48 10.16 13.78
C PHE A 373 -2.16 10.74 13.26
N PRO A 374 -1.98 12.08 13.30
CA PRO A 374 -0.68 12.68 13.00
C PRO A 374 0.38 12.13 13.96
N GLY A 375 1.55 11.76 13.40
CA GLY A 375 2.75 11.49 14.19
C GLY A 375 3.41 12.78 14.70
N GLN A 376 4.57 12.64 15.34
CA GLN A 376 5.33 13.81 15.83
C GLN A 376 6.09 14.48 14.69
N HIS A 377 6.56 13.69 13.72
CA HIS A 377 7.26 14.14 12.53
C HIS A 377 6.49 13.72 11.27
N SER A 378 6.74 14.40 10.15
CA SER A 378 6.14 14.05 8.85
C SER A 378 6.50 12.62 8.41
N THR A 379 7.66 12.11 8.83
CA THR A 379 8.13 10.75 8.54
C THR A 379 7.45 9.65 9.35
N ASP A 380 6.68 10.01 10.38
CA ASP A 380 5.95 9.06 11.22
C ASP A 380 4.64 8.59 10.56
N ASP A 381 4.32 9.07 9.35
CA ASP A 381 3.12 8.68 8.61
C ASP A 381 3.15 7.20 8.19
N GLU A 382 2.36 6.38 8.88
CA GLU A 382 2.22 4.94 8.62
C GLU A 382 1.36 4.61 7.38
N THR A 383 0.77 5.60 6.72
CA THR A 383 -0.15 5.38 5.58
C THR A 383 0.46 4.46 4.52
N CYS A 384 1.70 4.74 4.11
CA CYS A 384 2.37 3.94 3.07
C CYS A 384 2.64 2.50 3.54
N TRP A 385 2.92 2.30 4.83
CA TRP A 385 3.10 0.97 5.40
C TRP A 385 1.81 0.15 5.35
N TYR A 386 0.68 0.75 5.70
CA TYR A 386 -0.62 0.09 5.66
C TYR A 386 -1.01 -0.28 4.22
N VAL A 387 -0.83 0.64 3.27
CA VAL A 387 -1.14 0.39 1.85
C VAL A 387 -0.23 -0.69 1.25
N ASN A 388 1.07 -0.68 1.54
CA ASN A 388 1.99 -1.70 1.04
C ASN A 388 1.70 -3.08 1.65
N MET A 389 1.29 -3.13 2.92
CA MET A 389 0.89 -4.38 3.55
C MET A 389 -0.40 -4.94 2.93
N ALA A 390 -1.41 -4.08 2.72
CA ALA A 390 -2.62 -4.44 2.00
C ALA A 390 -2.30 -4.99 0.60
N THR A 391 -1.41 -4.33 -0.13
CA THR A 391 -0.96 -4.74 -1.48
C THR A 391 -0.26 -6.09 -1.47
N THR A 392 0.67 -6.29 -0.53
CA THR A 392 1.39 -7.57 -0.40
C THR A 392 0.41 -8.73 -0.15
N ILE A 393 -0.51 -8.55 0.80
CA ILE A 393 -1.49 -9.58 1.15
C ILE A 393 -2.48 -9.82 -0.01
N ALA A 394 -2.89 -8.77 -0.72
CA ALA A 394 -3.78 -8.88 -1.87
C ALA A 394 -3.14 -9.65 -3.04
N ILE A 395 -1.85 -9.42 -3.31
CA ILE A 395 -1.10 -10.14 -4.34
C ILE A 395 -0.90 -11.60 -3.94
N ASP A 396 -0.50 -11.87 -2.69
CA ASP A 396 -0.39 -13.22 -2.12
C ASP A 396 -1.68 -14.01 -2.33
N LEU A 397 -2.83 -13.38 -2.10
CA LEU A 397 -4.15 -13.98 -2.25
C LEU A 397 -4.65 -14.00 -3.69
N SER A 398 -3.88 -13.54 -4.68
CA SER A 398 -4.27 -13.46 -6.09
C SER A 398 -5.54 -12.64 -6.35
N LEU A 399 -5.76 -11.55 -5.61
CA LEU A 399 -6.91 -10.65 -5.82
C LEU A 399 -6.82 -9.86 -7.14
N HIS A 400 -5.65 -9.81 -7.74
CA HIS A 400 -5.37 -9.12 -8.99
C HIS A 400 -5.79 -9.90 -10.24
N LYS A 401 -6.13 -11.18 -10.10
CA LYS A 401 -6.46 -12.10 -11.20
C LYS A 401 -7.94 -12.06 -11.55
N LEU A 402 -8.25 -12.11 -12.84
CA LEU A 402 -9.61 -12.14 -13.36
C LEU A 402 -10.26 -13.50 -13.10
N HIS A 403 -11.51 -13.52 -12.63
CA HIS A 403 -12.23 -14.78 -12.42
C HIS A 403 -12.80 -15.31 -13.74
N VAL A 404 -12.24 -16.39 -14.27
CA VAL A 404 -12.68 -17.01 -15.53
C VAL A 404 -12.77 -18.53 -15.33
N PRO A 405 -13.92 -19.18 -15.62
CA PRO A 405 -14.00 -20.64 -15.61
C PRO A 405 -13.01 -21.24 -16.60
N MET A 406 -12.18 -22.20 -16.15
CA MET A 406 -11.08 -22.73 -16.96
C MET A 406 -11.54 -23.38 -18.28
N GLU A 407 -12.78 -23.86 -18.33
CA GLU A 407 -13.44 -24.41 -19.53
C GLU A 407 -13.49 -23.38 -20.69
N MET A 408 -13.55 -22.10 -20.36
CA MET A 408 -13.63 -20.99 -21.33
C MET A 408 -12.25 -20.53 -21.84
N VAL A 409 -11.18 -20.83 -21.10
CA VAL A 409 -9.80 -20.43 -21.44
C VAL A 409 -9.20 -21.34 -22.52
N GLY A 410 -9.57 -22.63 -22.54
CA GLY A 410 -9.05 -23.59 -23.52
C GLY A 410 -9.78 -23.64 -24.86
N SER A 411 -10.98 -23.07 -24.95
CA SER A 411 -11.85 -23.19 -26.14
C SER A 411 -11.67 -22.02 -27.10
N GLY A 412 -10.48 -21.84 -27.70
CA GLY A 412 -10.23 -20.97 -28.87
C GLY A 412 -10.90 -19.59 -28.85
N SER A 413 -11.16 -19.03 -27.68
CA SER A 413 -11.99 -17.83 -27.56
C SER A 413 -11.16 -16.65 -28.03
N ASN A 414 -11.74 -15.78 -28.86
CA ASN A 414 -11.12 -14.53 -29.35
C ASN A 414 -10.75 -13.53 -28.22
N MET A 415 -10.81 -13.95 -26.95
CA MET A 415 -10.30 -13.19 -25.83
C MET A 415 -8.80 -13.42 -25.71
N ALA A 416 -8.00 -12.41 -26.04
CA ALA A 416 -6.57 -12.36 -25.74
C ALA A 416 -6.32 -12.31 -24.22
N LEU A 417 -6.59 -13.43 -23.53
CA LEU A 417 -6.39 -13.64 -22.10
C LEU A 417 -5.28 -14.66 -21.89
N THR A 418 -4.24 -14.25 -21.17
CA THR A 418 -3.21 -15.19 -20.72
C THR A 418 -3.75 -15.97 -19.52
N ARG A 419 -3.39 -17.25 -19.45
CA ARG A 419 -3.78 -18.13 -18.34
C ARG A 419 -3.20 -17.64 -17.00
N GLY A 420 -2.04 -16.99 -17.02
CA GLY A 420 -1.41 -16.34 -15.86
C GLY A 420 -2.27 -15.26 -15.21
N ASP A 421 -3.08 -14.53 -15.98
CA ASP A 421 -3.94 -13.45 -15.50
C ASP A 421 -5.28 -13.93 -14.93
N CYS A 422 -5.61 -15.21 -15.09
CA CYS A 422 -6.90 -15.78 -14.73
C CYS A 422 -6.85 -16.62 -13.44
N LEU A 423 -7.97 -16.68 -12.74
CA LEU A 423 -8.19 -17.55 -11.58
C LEU A 423 -9.56 -18.22 -11.69
N ASP A 424 -9.60 -19.54 -11.55
CA ASP A 424 -10.87 -20.28 -11.54
C ASP A 424 -11.75 -19.83 -10.36
N PRO A 425 -13.04 -19.51 -10.57
CA PRO A 425 -13.94 -19.06 -9.51
C PRO A 425 -14.06 -20.03 -8.33
N ARG A 426 -14.08 -21.36 -8.59
CA ARG A 426 -14.19 -22.37 -7.51
C ARG A 426 -12.90 -22.40 -6.71
N THR A 427 -11.75 -22.27 -7.39
CA THR A 427 -10.46 -22.14 -6.73
C THR A 427 -10.41 -20.88 -5.86
N ALA A 428 -10.83 -19.72 -6.37
CA ALA A 428 -10.86 -18.47 -5.61
C ALA A 428 -11.71 -18.58 -4.33
N LEU A 429 -12.89 -19.21 -4.41
CA LEU A 429 -13.74 -19.49 -3.25
C LEU A 429 -13.07 -20.45 -2.28
N ALA A 430 -12.45 -21.53 -2.77
CA ALA A 430 -11.74 -22.50 -1.95
C ALA A 430 -10.55 -21.87 -1.20
N MET A 431 -9.78 -20.99 -1.85
CA MET A 431 -8.70 -20.23 -1.22
C MET A 431 -9.21 -19.42 -0.02
N ASP A 432 -10.42 -18.87 -0.12
CA ASP A 432 -11.07 -18.09 0.94
C ASP A 432 -11.77 -18.96 2.01
N GLY A 433 -11.75 -20.28 1.90
CA GLY A 433 -12.44 -21.19 2.81
C GLY A 433 -13.92 -21.42 2.48
N PHE A 434 -14.34 -21.09 1.26
CA PHE A 434 -15.71 -21.27 0.74
C PHE A 434 -15.79 -22.32 -0.36
N GLY A 435 -14.92 -23.33 -0.36
CA GLY A 435 -14.82 -24.30 -1.47
C GLY A 435 -16.06 -25.15 -1.72
N GLN A 436 -17.01 -25.20 -0.77
CA GLN A 436 -18.29 -25.90 -0.92
C GLN A 436 -19.41 -25.00 -1.50
N MET A 437 -19.14 -23.70 -1.65
CA MET A 437 -20.12 -22.76 -2.18
C MET A 437 -20.20 -22.88 -3.70
N ASP A 438 -21.42 -22.91 -4.24
CA ASP A 438 -21.59 -22.76 -5.68
C ASP A 438 -21.27 -21.32 -6.12
N HIS A 439 -20.27 -21.21 -7.00
CA HIS A 439 -19.84 -19.95 -7.62
C HIS A 439 -20.92 -19.21 -8.42
N THR A 440 -21.95 -19.91 -8.93
CA THR A 440 -23.03 -19.27 -9.71
C THR A 440 -24.17 -18.72 -8.85
N SER A 441 -24.31 -19.21 -7.62
CA SER A 441 -25.27 -18.69 -6.65
C SER A 441 -25.05 -17.21 -6.35
N ASP A 442 -26.11 -16.49 -5.93
CA ASP A 442 -26.03 -15.07 -5.56
C ASP A 442 -24.94 -14.79 -4.52
N LEU A 443 -24.86 -15.62 -3.48
CA LEU A 443 -23.83 -15.49 -2.45
C LEU A 443 -22.43 -15.82 -3.00
N GLY A 444 -22.29 -16.86 -3.82
CA GLY A 444 -21.01 -17.20 -4.46
C GLY A 444 -20.49 -16.06 -5.34
N ARG A 445 -21.34 -15.47 -6.18
CA ARG A 445 -21.02 -14.32 -7.02
C ARG A 445 -20.64 -13.10 -6.19
N ARG A 446 -21.34 -12.83 -5.08
CA ARG A 446 -21.01 -11.75 -4.14
C ARG A 446 -19.65 -11.96 -3.46
N LEU A 447 -19.33 -13.19 -3.04
CA LEU A 447 -18.04 -13.55 -2.44
C LEU A 447 -16.87 -13.43 -3.43
N LEU A 448 -17.10 -13.70 -4.73
CA LEU A 448 -16.11 -13.45 -5.79
C LEU A 448 -15.95 -11.95 -6.05
N ARG A 449 -17.06 -11.20 -6.20
CA ARG A 449 -17.04 -9.73 -6.33
C ARG A 449 -16.32 -9.06 -5.18
N ARG A 450 -16.42 -9.59 -3.96
CA ARG A 450 -15.70 -9.09 -2.79
C ARG A 450 -14.19 -9.01 -3.03
N ARG A 451 -13.61 -10.00 -3.71
CA ARG A 451 -12.18 -10.03 -4.07
C ARG A 451 -11.85 -8.94 -5.08
N GLU A 452 -12.62 -8.84 -6.15
CA GLU A 452 -12.47 -7.82 -7.20
C GLU A 452 -12.66 -6.40 -6.64
N ARG A 453 -13.70 -6.19 -5.85
CA ARG A 453 -14.00 -4.92 -5.18
C ARG A 453 -12.86 -4.49 -4.27
N CYS A 454 -12.29 -5.42 -3.51
CA CYS A 454 -11.13 -5.16 -2.66
C CYS A 454 -9.93 -4.70 -3.50
N TRP A 455 -9.66 -5.35 -4.63
CA TRP A 455 -8.58 -4.96 -5.55
C TRP A 455 -8.80 -3.57 -6.17
N ILE A 456 -10.00 -3.27 -6.68
CA ILE A 456 -10.33 -1.96 -7.25
C ILE A 456 -10.22 -0.87 -6.18
N ALA A 457 -10.75 -1.12 -4.98
CA ALA A 457 -10.67 -0.17 -3.87
C ALA A 457 -9.22 0.07 -3.40
N LEU A 458 -8.38 -0.97 -3.39
CA LEU A 458 -6.95 -0.84 -3.08
C LEU A 458 -6.22 0.01 -4.13
N PHE A 459 -6.47 -0.23 -5.41
CA PHE A 459 -5.92 0.57 -6.51
C PHE A 459 -6.27 2.05 -6.35
N VAL A 460 -7.55 2.36 -6.11
CA VAL A 460 -8.02 3.74 -5.94
C VAL A 460 -7.41 4.40 -4.71
N LEU A 461 -7.31 3.67 -3.60
CA LEU A 461 -6.70 4.17 -2.37
C LEU A 461 -5.22 4.49 -2.56
N GLU A 462 -4.44 3.53 -3.10
CA GLU A 462 -3.00 3.70 -3.30
C GLU A 462 -2.72 4.90 -4.19
N ARG A 463 -3.32 4.93 -5.38
CA ARG A 463 -3.18 6.04 -6.34
C ARG A 463 -3.55 7.38 -5.70
N GLY A 464 -4.58 7.40 -4.84
CA GLY A 464 -4.96 8.59 -4.07
C GLY A 464 -3.91 9.05 -3.09
N THR A 465 -3.38 8.12 -2.30
CA THR A 465 -2.35 8.40 -1.30
C THR A 465 -1.01 8.77 -1.91
N SER A 466 -0.63 8.14 -3.03
CA SER A 466 0.59 8.41 -3.77
C SER A 466 0.54 9.76 -4.45
N LEU A 467 -0.59 10.11 -5.09
CA LEU A 467 -0.76 11.43 -5.72
C LEU A 467 -0.63 12.57 -4.71
N ALA A 468 -1.29 12.46 -3.54
CA ALA A 468 -1.21 13.50 -2.51
C ALA A 468 0.18 13.60 -1.85
N ARG A 469 0.99 12.54 -1.94
CA ARG A 469 2.33 12.46 -1.36
C ARG A 469 3.43 12.44 -2.44
N GLY A 470 3.15 12.76 -3.70
CA GLY A 470 4.17 12.72 -4.77
C GLY A 470 4.98 11.41 -4.84
N ARG A 471 4.40 10.27 -4.50
CA ARG A 471 5.08 8.96 -4.50
C ARG A 471 4.75 8.17 -5.76
N PRO A 472 5.65 7.26 -6.20
CA PRO A 472 5.31 6.31 -7.25
C PRO A 472 4.20 5.36 -6.81
N TYR A 473 3.57 4.73 -7.79
CA TYR A 473 2.54 3.71 -7.59
C TYR A 473 3.17 2.32 -7.63
N THR A 474 2.65 1.39 -6.83
CA THR A 474 3.11 0.01 -6.77
C THR A 474 2.03 -0.99 -7.15
N VAL A 475 0.75 -0.64 -7.02
CA VAL A 475 -0.37 -1.47 -7.49
C VAL A 475 -0.45 -1.38 -9.02
N PRO A 476 -0.30 -2.51 -9.73
CA PRO A 476 -0.31 -2.52 -11.19
C PRO A 476 -1.73 -2.35 -11.75
N VAL A 477 -1.81 -1.83 -12.97
CA VAL A 477 -3.05 -1.77 -13.75
C VAL A 477 -3.31 -3.15 -14.37
N THR A 478 -4.04 -4.00 -13.67
CA THR A 478 -4.42 -5.36 -14.12
C THR A 478 -5.64 -5.34 -15.02
N ARG A 479 -5.99 -6.47 -15.64
CA ARG A 479 -7.22 -6.63 -16.44
C ARG A 479 -8.49 -6.19 -15.68
N ILE A 480 -8.59 -6.52 -14.38
CA ILE A 480 -9.69 -6.06 -13.53
C ILE A 480 -9.84 -4.53 -13.59
N ILE A 481 -8.73 -3.78 -13.56
CA ILE A 481 -8.75 -2.31 -13.61
C ILE A 481 -8.98 -1.81 -15.04
N LYS A 482 -8.34 -2.44 -16.04
CA LYS A 482 -8.50 -2.07 -17.46
C LYS A 482 -9.96 -2.17 -17.93
N ASP A 483 -10.67 -3.18 -17.45
CA ASP A 483 -12.02 -3.52 -17.94
C ASP A 483 -13.12 -3.18 -16.92
N CYS A 484 -12.85 -2.32 -15.92
CA CYS A 484 -13.77 -2.07 -14.79
C CYS A 484 -14.99 -1.19 -15.09
N ASP A 485 -15.03 -0.50 -16.23
CA ASP A 485 -16.00 0.58 -16.53
C ASP A 485 -17.45 0.15 -16.28
N GLN A 486 -17.80 -1.07 -16.67
CA GLN A 486 -19.15 -1.63 -16.55
C GLN A 486 -19.34 -2.53 -15.33
N TRP A 487 -18.28 -2.77 -14.55
CA TRP A 487 -18.30 -3.70 -13.40
C TRP A 487 -19.33 -3.32 -12.33
N HIS A 488 -19.62 -2.02 -12.20
CA HIS A 488 -20.62 -1.51 -11.26
C HIS A 488 -22.08 -1.74 -11.70
N ARG A 489 -22.35 -2.11 -12.96
CA ARG A 489 -23.72 -2.32 -13.50
C ARG A 489 -24.27 -3.73 -13.27
N SER A 490 -23.64 -4.52 -12.41
CA SER A 490 -24.05 -5.88 -12.08
C SER A 490 -25.35 -5.92 -11.26
N GLY A 491 -26.19 -6.95 -11.46
CA GLY A 491 -27.40 -7.16 -10.66
C GLY A 491 -27.15 -7.44 -9.16
N ILE A 492 -25.91 -7.69 -8.77
CA ILE A 492 -25.46 -7.86 -7.37
C ILE A 492 -24.50 -6.74 -6.94
N ALA A 493 -24.45 -5.62 -7.67
CA ALA A 493 -23.63 -4.48 -7.31
C ALA A 493 -24.14 -3.81 -6.03
N ASP A 494 -23.22 -3.27 -5.25
CA ASP A 494 -23.50 -2.35 -4.15
C ASP A 494 -23.72 -0.93 -4.74
N PRO A 495 -24.61 -0.11 -4.17
CA PRO A 495 -24.85 1.25 -4.67
C PRO A 495 -23.61 2.14 -4.74
N MET A 496 -22.59 1.91 -3.91
CA MET A 496 -21.34 2.68 -3.93
C MET A 496 -20.32 2.19 -4.97
N ASP A 497 -20.58 1.08 -5.65
CA ASP A 497 -19.66 0.55 -6.66
C ASP A 497 -19.51 1.50 -7.87
N GLY A 498 -20.53 2.30 -8.19
CA GLY A 498 -20.43 3.34 -9.21
C GLY A 498 -19.42 4.43 -8.83
N HIS A 499 -19.43 4.88 -7.57
CA HIS A 499 -18.45 5.84 -7.07
C HIS A 499 -17.02 5.27 -7.11
N LEU A 500 -16.86 4.02 -6.68
CA LEU A 500 -15.57 3.33 -6.71
C LEU A 500 -15.00 3.23 -8.12
N VAL A 501 -15.79 2.71 -9.06
CA VAL A 501 -15.37 2.51 -10.46
C VAL A 501 -15.09 3.85 -11.13
N SER A 502 -15.92 4.88 -10.91
CA SER A 502 -15.69 6.22 -11.48
C SER A 502 -14.30 6.77 -11.14
N MET A 503 -13.83 6.56 -9.90
CA MET A 503 -12.49 6.97 -9.47
C MET A 503 -11.39 6.04 -9.98
N ALA A 504 -11.67 4.74 -10.14
CA ALA A 504 -10.73 3.81 -10.74
C ALA A 504 -10.45 4.19 -12.20
N VAL A 505 -11.49 4.46 -12.98
CA VAL A 505 -11.42 4.92 -14.37
C VAL A 505 -10.65 6.24 -14.47
N LEU A 506 -11.02 7.25 -13.66
CA LEU A 506 -10.32 8.54 -13.65
C LEU A 506 -8.80 8.37 -13.44
N ARG A 507 -8.41 7.51 -12.50
CA ARG A 507 -7.00 7.31 -12.12
C ARG A 507 -6.24 6.43 -13.09
N ARG A 508 -6.90 5.45 -13.70
CA ARG A 508 -6.34 4.59 -14.74
C ARG A 508 -5.99 5.42 -15.98
N ASP A 509 -6.92 6.28 -16.41
CA ASP A 509 -6.80 6.99 -17.69
C ASP A 509 -5.97 8.28 -17.56
N LEU A 510 -5.75 8.76 -16.33
CA LEU A 510 -4.90 9.93 -16.04
C LEU A 510 -3.48 9.76 -16.59
N ASP A 511 -2.88 8.57 -16.54
CA ASP A 511 -1.52 8.33 -17.05
C ASP A 511 -1.45 8.61 -18.57
N GLY A 512 -2.51 8.30 -19.32
CA GLY A 512 -2.63 8.61 -20.75
C GLY A 512 -2.73 10.12 -21.04
N LEU A 513 -3.52 10.84 -20.24
CA LEU A 513 -3.57 12.31 -20.31
C LEU A 513 -2.19 12.91 -20.03
N LEU A 514 -1.52 12.48 -18.96
CA LEU A 514 -0.20 13.00 -18.60
C LEU A 514 0.85 12.75 -19.69
N ASN A 515 0.82 11.58 -20.35
CA ASN A 515 1.70 11.30 -21.48
C ASN A 515 1.41 12.22 -22.68
N THR A 516 0.14 12.47 -22.98
CA THR A 516 -0.27 13.41 -24.03
C THR A 516 0.24 14.83 -23.74
N VAL A 517 0.05 15.29 -22.50
CA VAL A 517 0.53 16.60 -22.04
C VAL A 517 2.05 16.72 -22.15
N ARG A 518 2.81 15.70 -21.71
CA ARG A 518 4.27 15.67 -21.86
C ARG A 518 4.70 15.76 -23.32
N ALA A 519 4.11 14.94 -24.19
CA ALA A 519 4.42 14.94 -25.61
C ALA A 519 4.16 16.32 -26.27
N LEU A 520 3.08 17.00 -25.90
CA LEU A 520 2.79 18.36 -26.38
C LEU A 520 3.81 19.39 -25.88
N CYS A 521 4.24 19.31 -24.62
CA CYS A 521 5.30 20.16 -24.09
C CYS A 521 6.64 19.91 -24.79
N ASP A 522 7.04 18.65 -24.96
CA ASP A 522 8.33 18.30 -25.56
C ASP A 522 8.38 18.58 -27.06
N GLY A 523 7.28 18.36 -27.77
CA GLY A 523 7.15 18.69 -29.20
C GLY A 523 7.19 20.19 -29.50
N SER A 524 7.04 21.06 -28.50
CA SER A 524 7.01 22.52 -28.67
C SER A 524 8.38 23.19 -28.76
N GLN A 525 9.47 22.44 -28.66
CA GLN A 525 10.86 22.95 -28.66
C GLN A 525 11.38 23.42 -30.03
N GLY A 526 10.58 23.36 -31.10
CA GLY A 526 10.94 23.84 -32.42
C GLY A 526 11.00 25.38 -32.54
N ILE A 527 11.80 25.89 -33.48
CA ILE A 527 12.08 27.34 -33.68
C ILE A 527 10.84 28.13 -34.16
N SER A 528 9.76 27.44 -34.59
CA SER A 528 8.56 28.05 -35.20
C SER A 528 7.25 27.73 -34.45
N THR A 529 7.30 27.17 -33.25
CA THR A 529 6.09 26.72 -32.54
C THR A 529 5.42 27.88 -31.80
N ASP A 530 4.15 28.17 -32.14
CA ASP A 530 3.34 29.15 -31.43
C ASP A 530 2.93 28.60 -30.05
N GLY A 531 3.54 29.14 -28.98
CA GLY A 531 3.26 28.75 -27.60
C GLY A 531 1.80 28.94 -27.18
N GLY A 532 1.05 29.84 -27.84
CA GLY A 532 -0.39 30.02 -27.62
C GLY A 532 -1.20 28.82 -28.14
N LEU A 533 -0.89 28.34 -29.35
CA LEU A 533 -1.53 27.14 -29.91
C LEU A 533 -1.21 25.88 -29.11
N VAL A 534 0.02 25.77 -28.60
CA VAL A 534 0.41 24.67 -27.70
C VAL A 534 -0.38 24.73 -26.40
N ALA A 535 -0.55 25.92 -25.81
CA ALA A 535 -1.35 26.09 -24.59
C ALA A 535 -2.81 25.68 -24.80
N GLN A 536 -3.43 26.12 -25.90
CA GLN A 536 -4.80 25.74 -26.27
C GLN A 536 -4.95 24.23 -26.52
N SER A 537 -3.95 23.60 -27.13
CA SER A 537 -3.95 22.16 -27.39
C SER A 537 -3.87 21.36 -26.08
N ILE A 538 -2.99 21.75 -25.17
CA ILE A 538 -2.88 21.13 -23.83
C ILE A 538 -4.18 21.35 -23.05
N GLN A 539 -4.74 22.56 -23.08
CA GLN A 539 -5.99 22.87 -22.40
C GLN A 539 -7.12 22.01 -22.93
N SER A 540 -7.28 21.94 -24.25
CA SER A 540 -8.30 21.12 -24.92
C SER A 540 -8.18 19.64 -24.59
N ALA A 541 -6.96 19.12 -24.41
CA ALA A 541 -6.74 17.74 -23.98
C ALA A 541 -7.19 17.51 -22.53
N ILE A 542 -6.84 18.43 -21.63
CA ILE A 542 -7.21 18.34 -20.21
C ILE A 542 -8.72 18.52 -20.02
N GLU A 543 -9.33 19.52 -20.63
CA GLU A 543 -10.77 19.79 -20.54
C GLU A 543 -11.58 18.61 -21.08
N ARG A 544 -11.26 18.15 -22.30
CA ARG A 544 -11.92 16.98 -22.90
C ARG A 544 -11.88 15.76 -21.98
N PHE A 545 -10.73 15.48 -21.36
CA PHE A 545 -10.59 14.35 -20.44
C PHE A 545 -11.56 14.44 -19.25
N PHE A 546 -11.60 15.58 -18.56
CA PHE A 546 -12.47 15.73 -17.39
C PHE A 546 -13.95 15.89 -17.77
N ASP A 547 -14.26 16.52 -18.89
CA ASP A 547 -15.64 16.70 -19.37
C ASP A 547 -16.24 15.37 -19.83
N GLN A 548 -15.44 14.53 -20.49
CA GLN A 548 -15.84 13.17 -20.83
C GLN A 548 -16.12 12.36 -19.56
N TRP A 549 -15.23 12.45 -18.55
CA TRP A 549 -15.46 11.80 -17.27
C TRP A 549 -16.74 12.32 -16.59
N LEU A 550 -16.96 13.64 -16.56
CA LEU A 550 -18.15 14.23 -15.96
C LEU A 550 -19.43 13.84 -16.71
N THR A 551 -19.37 13.73 -18.04
CA THR A 551 -20.50 13.30 -18.88
C THR A 551 -20.91 11.86 -18.57
N GLU A 552 -19.95 10.95 -18.46
CA GLU A 552 -20.24 9.53 -18.18
C GLU A 552 -20.67 9.31 -16.72
N TRP A 553 -19.99 9.97 -15.77
CA TRP A 553 -20.13 9.64 -14.35
C TRP A 553 -20.95 10.65 -13.54
N GLY A 554 -21.00 11.92 -13.94
CA GLY A 554 -21.58 13.00 -13.15
C GLY A 554 -23.03 12.75 -12.74
N PHE A 555 -23.85 12.28 -13.69
CA PHE A 555 -25.25 11.94 -13.40
C PHE A 555 -25.40 10.63 -12.60
N SER A 556 -24.59 9.61 -12.91
CA SER A 556 -24.74 8.27 -12.33
C SER A 556 -24.35 8.23 -10.85
N ILE A 557 -23.32 8.98 -10.46
CA ILE A 557 -22.85 9.09 -9.07
C ILE A 557 -23.32 10.37 -8.37
N GLY A 558 -24.10 11.20 -9.08
CA GLY A 558 -24.65 12.44 -8.57
C GLY A 558 -25.72 12.21 -7.51
N THR A 559 -25.70 13.02 -6.45
CA THR A 559 -26.62 12.94 -5.30
C THR A 559 -27.62 14.10 -5.27
N GLY A 560 -28.77 13.87 -4.65
CA GLY A 560 -29.84 14.85 -4.50
C GLY A 560 -30.62 15.16 -5.79
N PRO A 561 -31.60 16.07 -5.74
CA PRO A 561 -32.49 16.38 -6.87
C PRO A 561 -31.74 16.92 -8.08
N GLN A 562 -30.67 17.69 -7.85
CA GLN A 562 -29.84 18.28 -8.90
C GLN A 562 -28.71 17.35 -9.37
N ARG A 563 -28.63 16.11 -8.87
CA ARG A 563 -27.59 15.13 -9.24
C ARG A 563 -26.18 15.71 -9.15
N ARG A 564 -25.90 16.48 -8.10
CA ARG A 564 -24.58 17.09 -7.90
C ARG A 564 -23.60 16.06 -7.36
N LEU A 565 -22.34 16.16 -7.82
CA LEU A 565 -21.26 15.35 -7.26
C LEU A 565 -21.18 15.57 -5.75
N PRO A 566 -20.98 14.51 -4.95
CA PRO A 566 -20.68 14.68 -3.53
C PRO A 566 -19.43 15.56 -3.36
N PRO A 567 -19.37 16.46 -2.37
CA PRO A 567 -18.24 17.39 -2.21
C PRO A 567 -16.87 16.71 -2.15
N TYR A 568 -16.79 15.50 -1.55
CA TYR A 568 -15.57 14.71 -1.54
C TYR A 568 -15.11 14.31 -2.95
N VAL A 569 -16.02 13.90 -3.83
CA VAL A 569 -15.72 13.52 -5.22
C VAL A 569 -15.32 14.74 -6.02
N GLU A 570 -16.03 15.86 -5.85
CA GLU A 570 -15.70 17.15 -6.47
C GLU A 570 -14.27 17.57 -6.12
N ILE A 571 -13.90 17.53 -4.83
CA ILE A 571 -12.53 17.85 -4.39
C ILE A 571 -11.50 16.92 -5.05
N LEU A 572 -11.76 15.60 -5.12
CA LEU A 572 -10.83 14.66 -5.74
C LEU A 572 -10.59 14.96 -7.23
N VAL A 573 -11.66 15.19 -7.99
CA VAL A 573 -11.59 15.45 -9.43
C VAL A 573 -10.90 16.78 -9.69
N THR A 574 -11.34 17.85 -9.00
CA THR A 574 -10.78 19.20 -9.16
C THR A 574 -9.32 19.26 -8.70
N HIS A 575 -8.95 18.56 -7.62
CA HIS A 575 -7.54 18.45 -7.22
C HIS A 575 -6.70 17.69 -8.24
N THR A 576 -7.24 16.63 -8.87
CA THR A 576 -6.54 15.89 -9.93
C THR A 576 -6.28 16.80 -11.13
N ARG A 577 -7.25 17.64 -11.49
CA ARG A 577 -7.10 18.69 -12.51
C ARG A 577 -6.03 19.72 -12.12
N LEU A 578 -6.08 20.23 -10.89
CA LEU A 578 -5.07 21.15 -10.35
C LEU A 578 -3.66 20.55 -10.41
N SER A 579 -3.51 19.28 -10.02
CA SER A 579 -2.22 18.57 -10.06
C SER A 579 -1.69 18.46 -11.49
N THR A 580 -2.59 18.25 -12.47
CA THR A 580 -2.24 18.21 -13.89
C THR A 580 -1.75 19.58 -14.37
N TYR A 581 -2.43 20.67 -14.00
CA TYR A 581 -1.97 22.04 -14.28
C TYR A 581 -0.62 22.35 -13.63
N GLY A 582 -0.43 21.97 -12.36
CA GLY A 582 0.86 22.08 -11.69
C GLY A 582 1.96 21.31 -12.43
N GLY A 583 1.65 20.13 -12.96
CA GLY A 583 2.56 19.36 -13.82
C GLY A 583 2.96 20.10 -15.09
N VAL A 584 2.02 20.76 -15.76
CA VAL A 584 2.29 21.58 -16.96
C VAL A 584 3.19 22.77 -16.64
N ILE A 585 2.86 23.55 -15.60
CA ILE A 585 3.63 24.75 -15.21
C ILE A 585 5.08 24.39 -14.86
N ASN A 586 5.28 23.22 -14.27
CA ASN A 586 6.59 22.74 -13.83
C ASN A 586 7.34 21.92 -14.88
N HIS A 587 6.72 21.61 -16.02
CA HIS A 587 7.33 20.79 -17.05
C HIS A 587 8.61 21.44 -17.57
N PRO A 588 9.77 20.75 -17.61
CA PRO A 588 11.05 21.36 -17.95
C PRO A 588 11.04 22.10 -19.31
N THR A 589 10.39 21.49 -20.30
CA THR A 589 10.30 21.98 -21.68
C THR A 589 9.03 22.81 -21.96
N ALA A 590 8.17 23.10 -20.98
CA ALA A 590 6.99 23.92 -21.26
C ALA A 590 7.38 25.36 -21.65
N PRO A 591 6.87 25.89 -22.79
CA PRO A 591 7.06 27.29 -23.18
C PRO A 591 6.53 28.28 -22.14
N MET A 592 7.07 29.50 -22.12
CA MET A 592 6.67 30.54 -21.17
C MET A 592 5.19 30.91 -21.28
N GLN A 593 4.66 31.00 -22.50
CA GLN A 593 3.24 31.27 -22.75
C GLN A 593 2.35 30.17 -22.17
N VAL A 594 2.73 28.91 -22.33
CA VAL A 594 2.03 27.75 -21.74
C VAL A 594 2.04 27.84 -20.22
N ARG A 595 3.20 28.10 -19.62
CA ARG A 595 3.33 28.25 -18.16
C ARG A 595 2.43 29.36 -17.64
N HIS A 596 2.41 30.52 -18.30
CA HIS A 596 1.58 31.66 -17.90
C HIS A 596 0.09 31.31 -18.00
N PHE A 597 -0.34 30.73 -19.12
CA PHE A 597 -1.72 30.31 -19.35
C PHE A 597 -2.25 29.41 -18.22
N PHE A 598 -1.48 28.40 -17.85
CA PHE A 598 -1.91 27.43 -16.82
C PHE A 598 -1.84 27.96 -15.39
N ARG A 599 -1.22 29.11 -15.11
CA ARG A 599 -1.28 29.74 -13.77
C ARG A 599 -2.70 30.15 -13.42
N THR A 600 -3.40 30.82 -14.34
CA THR A 600 -4.78 31.26 -14.12
C THR A 600 -5.71 30.06 -13.97
N ALA A 601 -5.60 29.05 -14.85
CA ALA A 601 -6.38 27.81 -14.76
C ALA A 601 -6.08 27.02 -13.46
N GLY A 602 -4.82 26.98 -13.04
CA GLY A 602 -4.37 26.43 -11.78
C GLY A 602 -4.98 27.15 -10.59
N LEU A 603 -4.89 28.49 -10.54
CA LEU A 603 -5.47 29.30 -9.47
C LEU A 603 -6.98 29.09 -9.36
N SER A 604 -7.70 29.10 -10.49
CA SER A 604 -9.14 28.82 -10.54
C SER A 604 -9.48 27.45 -9.94
N SER A 605 -8.71 26.41 -10.29
CA SER A 605 -8.92 25.07 -9.75
C SER A 605 -8.61 24.99 -8.25
N ALA A 606 -7.58 25.70 -7.79
CA ALA A 606 -7.22 25.76 -6.38
C ALA A 606 -8.31 26.46 -5.54
N VAL A 607 -8.85 27.57 -6.04
CA VAL A 607 -10.01 28.25 -5.43
C VAL A 607 -11.23 27.32 -5.38
N THR A 608 -11.50 26.60 -6.46
CA THR A 608 -12.62 25.66 -6.55
C THR A 608 -12.50 24.52 -5.53
N VAL A 609 -11.31 23.95 -5.33
CA VAL A 609 -11.06 22.93 -4.29
C VAL A 609 -11.38 23.45 -2.89
N MET A 610 -10.90 24.65 -2.54
CA MET A 610 -11.16 25.27 -1.24
C MET A 610 -12.65 25.59 -1.06
N ARG A 611 -13.30 26.13 -2.10
CA ARG A 611 -14.73 26.42 -2.10
C ARG A 611 -15.59 25.17 -1.90
N ALA A 612 -15.26 24.07 -2.59
CA ALA A 612 -15.95 22.79 -2.42
C ALA A 612 -15.83 22.27 -0.98
N ALA A 613 -14.68 22.49 -0.32
CA ALA A 613 -14.51 22.15 1.10
C ALA A 613 -15.37 23.02 2.01
N ILE A 614 -15.43 24.34 1.79
CA ILE A 614 -16.22 25.29 2.58
C ILE A 614 -17.72 25.02 2.41
N GLN A 615 -18.21 24.97 1.18
CA GLN A 615 -19.63 24.76 0.88
C GLN A 615 -20.11 23.35 1.26
N GLY A 616 -19.20 22.37 1.23
CA GLY A 616 -19.46 20.97 1.54
C GLY A 616 -19.29 20.57 3.00
N GLU A 617 -18.98 21.50 3.92
CA GLU A 617 -18.57 21.20 5.31
C GLU A 617 -19.46 20.16 6.02
N ALA A 618 -20.79 20.28 5.89
CA ALA A 618 -21.75 19.39 6.53
C ALA A 618 -21.60 17.92 6.10
N GLN A 619 -21.15 17.67 4.87
CA GLN A 619 -20.95 16.33 4.30
C GLN A 619 -19.50 15.85 4.44
N LEU A 620 -18.57 16.73 4.79
CA LEU A 620 -17.15 16.43 4.92
C LEU A 620 -16.74 16.13 6.37
N GLN A 621 -17.70 15.91 7.27
CA GLN A 621 -17.39 15.59 8.67
C GLN A 621 -16.49 14.36 8.81
N SER A 622 -16.57 13.36 7.94
CA SER A 622 -15.67 12.19 7.96
C SER A 622 -14.51 12.26 6.95
N ILE A 623 -14.14 13.46 6.50
CA ILE A 623 -13.14 13.66 5.44
C ILE A 623 -11.83 12.89 5.73
N PRO A 624 -11.31 12.14 4.74
CA PRO A 624 -10.02 11.47 4.86
C PRO A 624 -8.84 12.43 4.95
N ASN A 625 -7.79 12.01 5.65
CA ASN A 625 -6.50 12.70 5.72
C ASN A 625 -5.95 13.07 4.33
N ASN A 626 -6.14 12.21 3.33
CA ASN A 626 -5.68 12.47 1.97
C ASN A 626 -6.32 13.71 1.36
N THR A 627 -7.62 13.90 1.59
CA THR A 627 -8.36 15.05 1.06
C THR A 627 -8.01 16.33 1.81
N THR A 628 -7.73 16.25 3.11
CA THR A 628 -7.14 17.36 3.87
C THR A 628 -5.83 17.84 3.23
N ILE A 629 -4.94 16.92 2.86
CA ILE A 629 -3.67 17.25 2.20
C ILE A 629 -3.94 17.94 0.86
N MET A 630 -4.87 17.42 0.06
CA MET A 630 -5.27 17.99 -1.23
C MET A 630 -5.83 19.42 -1.12
N VAL A 631 -6.70 19.67 -0.14
CA VAL A 631 -7.25 21.01 0.13
C VAL A 631 -6.13 21.97 0.57
N SER A 632 -5.21 21.49 1.41
CA SER A 632 -4.08 22.31 1.87
C SER A 632 -3.08 22.61 0.75
N PHE A 633 -2.85 21.64 -0.15
CA PHE A 633 -2.06 21.85 -1.35
C PHE A 633 -2.68 22.93 -2.24
N ALA A 634 -3.99 22.90 -2.46
CA ALA A 634 -4.69 23.94 -3.20
C ALA A 634 -4.55 25.32 -2.54
N ALA A 635 -4.69 25.41 -1.21
CA ALA A 635 -4.47 26.65 -0.46
C ALA A 635 -3.04 27.20 -0.65
N CYS A 636 -2.02 26.36 -0.50
CA CYS A 636 -0.63 26.77 -0.72
C CYS A 636 -0.37 27.19 -2.17
N PHE A 637 -0.88 26.43 -3.15
CA PHE A 637 -0.75 26.76 -4.57
C PHE A 637 -1.36 28.13 -4.89
N ALA A 638 -2.56 28.39 -4.39
CA ALA A 638 -3.23 29.68 -4.54
C ALA A 638 -2.46 30.81 -3.86
N LEU A 639 -1.98 30.60 -2.64
CA LEU A 639 -1.19 31.58 -1.89
C LEU A 639 0.08 31.97 -2.66
N THR A 640 0.83 30.97 -3.14
CA THR A 640 2.06 31.18 -3.92
C THR A 640 1.79 31.97 -5.18
N LEU A 641 0.81 31.58 -6.00
CA LEU A 641 0.51 32.33 -7.24
C LEU A 641 0.02 33.75 -6.96
N SER A 642 -0.80 33.92 -5.92
CA SER A 642 -1.34 35.25 -5.57
C SER A 642 -0.27 36.24 -5.13
N ALA A 643 0.87 35.76 -4.60
CA ALA A 643 1.99 36.61 -4.21
C ALA A 643 2.67 37.32 -5.40
N TYR A 644 2.48 36.79 -6.62
CA TYR A 644 3.04 37.33 -7.86
C TYR A 644 2.02 38.07 -8.73
N ALA A 645 0.81 38.29 -8.22
CA ALA A 645 -0.17 39.14 -8.90
C ALA A 645 0.32 40.59 -8.89
N THR A 646 0.08 41.34 -9.98
CA THR A 646 0.55 42.72 -10.12
C THR A 646 0.09 43.62 -8.96
N GLY A 647 0.99 44.50 -8.51
CA GLY A 647 0.79 45.40 -7.37
C GLY A 647 -0.45 46.28 -7.55
N GLY A 648 -1.41 46.16 -6.63
CA GLY A 648 -2.69 46.89 -6.66
C GLY A 648 -3.93 45.99 -6.77
N SER A 649 -3.78 44.69 -7.01
CA SER A 649 -4.91 43.74 -7.07
C SER A 649 -5.50 43.41 -5.70
N ASN A 650 -6.84 43.31 -5.63
CA ASN A 650 -7.54 42.73 -4.47
C ASN A 650 -7.41 41.20 -4.41
N LEU A 651 -6.74 40.57 -5.39
CA LEU A 651 -6.61 39.12 -5.52
C LEU A 651 -5.87 38.49 -4.33
N ALA A 652 -4.66 38.96 -4.00
CA ALA A 652 -3.88 38.38 -2.90
C ALA A 652 -4.56 38.48 -1.52
N PRO A 653 -5.14 39.64 -1.13
CA PRO A 653 -6.00 39.71 0.07
C PRO A 653 -7.18 38.74 0.06
N SER A 654 -7.85 38.58 -1.08
CA SER A 654 -9.03 37.72 -1.21
C SER A 654 -8.71 36.23 -1.12
N ILE A 655 -7.58 35.82 -1.70
CA ILE A 655 -7.07 34.45 -1.55
C ILE A 655 -6.70 34.16 -0.10
N ARG A 656 -6.07 35.11 0.62
CA ARG A 656 -5.78 34.94 2.05
C ARG A 656 -7.06 34.73 2.87
N ASN A 657 -8.11 35.52 2.62
CA ASN A 657 -9.41 35.35 3.29
C ASN A 657 -10.00 33.96 3.03
N LEU A 658 -9.99 33.49 1.78
CA LEU A 658 -10.47 32.16 1.42
C LEU A 658 -9.69 31.04 2.13
N ILE A 659 -8.36 31.19 2.27
CA ILE A 659 -7.52 30.23 3.01
C ILE A 659 -7.86 30.24 4.50
N GLU A 660 -8.16 31.40 5.09
CA GLU A 660 -8.61 31.48 6.49
C GLU A 660 -9.97 30.79 6.69
N GLU A 661 -10.95 31.02 5.81
CA GLU A 661 -12.24 30.30 5.83
C GLU A 661 -12.04 28.78 5.68
N THR A 662 -11.13 28.36 4.80
CA THR A 662 -10.79 26.95 4.62
C THR A 662 -10.14 26.36 5.87
N ALA A 663 -9.22 27.09 6.50
CA ALA A 663 -8.56 26.68 7.74
C ALA A 663 -9.57 26.51 8.88
N ASP A 664 -10.53 27.43 9.01
CA ASP A 664 -11.65 27.35 9.94
C ASP A 664 -12.45 26.05 9.77
N VAL A 665 -12.80 25.70 8.53
CA VAL A 665 -13.53 24.48 8.19
C VAL A 665 -12.71 23.22 8.52
N LEU A 666 -11.43 23.18 8.14
CA LEU A 666 -10.55 22.05 8.43
C LEU A 666 -10.36 21.82 9.94
N GLU A 667 -10.24 22.90 10.72
CA GLU A 667 -10.14 22.80 12.18
C GLU A 667 -11.42 22.26 12.81
N ARG A 668 -12.61 22.75 12.40
CA ARG A 668 -13.91 22.26 12.89
C ARG A 668 -14.12 20.80 12.54
N ILE A 669 -13.89 20.42 11.27
CA ILE A 669 -14.00 19.02 10.85
C ILE A 669 -13.01 18.18 11.66
N GLY A 670 -11.72 18.51 11.67
CA GLY A 670 -10.69 17.73 12.39
C GLY A 670 -10.95 17.55 13.90
N SER A 671 -11.76 18.43 14.49
CA SER A 671 -12.17 18.41 15.90
C SER A 671 -13.64 18.05 16.13
N ALA A 672 -14.33 17.46 15.15
CA ALA A 672 -15.75 17.07 15.23
C ALA A 672 -16.12 16.28 16.49
N THR A 673 -15.19 15.48 17.02
CA THR A 673 -15.25 14.93 18.37
C THR A 673 -13.98 15.26 19.14
N ARG A 674 -14.07 15.30 20.48
CA ARG A 674 -12.93 15.64 21.35
C ARG A 674 -11.74 14.68 21.18
N HIS A 675 -12.01 13.42 20.83
CA HIS A 675 -11.00 12.36 20.69
C HIS A 675 -10.60 12.07 19.23
N ARG A 676 -11.21 12.73 18.23
CA ARG A 676 -10.83 12.55 16.82
C ARG A 676 -9.38 12.94 16.57
N ASN A 677 -8.95 14.09 17.11
CA ASN A 677 -7.61 14.66 16.89
C ASN A 677 -7.14 14.51 15.42
N GLY A 678 -7.99 14.93 14.48
CA GLY A 678 -7.80 14.65 13.07
C GLY A 678 -6.68 15.48 12.45
N LEU A 679 -6.06 14.94 11.40
CA LEU A 679 -5.00 15.63 10.65
C LEU A 679 -5.45 17.01 10.13
N ALA A 680 -6.74 17.17 9.83
CA ALA A 680 -7.33 18.44 9.39
C ALA A 680 -7.11 19.61 10.38
N THR A 681 -7.13 19.36 11.69
CA THR A 681 -6.86 20.41 12.69
C THR A 681 -5.40 20.87 12.66
N LEU A 682 -4.45 19.98 12.37
CA LEU A 682 -3.05 20.35 12.21
C LEU A 682 -2.85 21.23 10.97
N TYR A 683 -3.42 20.82 9.84
CA TYR A 683 -3.29 21.55 8.58
C TYR A 683 -4.02 22.88 8.60
N GLY A 684 -5.22 22.98 9.17
CA GLY A 684 -5.91 24.26 9.32
C GLY A 684 -5.10 25.28 10.12
N ARG A 685 -4.55 24.87 11.27
CA ARG A 685 -3.66 25.74 12.07
C ARG A 685 -2.41 26.17 11.29
N TYR A 686 -1.83 25.27 10.50
CA TYR A 686 -0.68 25.56 9.65
C TYR A 686 -1.03 26.57 8.54
N LEU A 687 -2.17 26.39 7.86
CA LEU A 687 -2.65 27.33 6.84
C LEU A 687 -2.78 28.76 7.39
N ARG A 688 -3.27 28.93 8.61
CA ARG A 688 -3.29 30.26 9.24
C ARG A 688 -1.90 30.81 9.50
N HIS A 689 -0.95 29.96 9.88
CA HIS A 689 0.40 30.39 10.14
C HIS A 689 1.07 30.94 8.88
N ILE A 690 0.96 30.23 7.75
CA ILE A 690 1.55 30.66 6.47
C ILE A 690 0.86 31.92 5.92
N VAL A 691 -0.46 32.07 6.08
CA VAL A 691 -1.18 33.29 5.66
C VAL A 691 -0.69 34.51 6.45
N LYS A 692 -0.50 34.37 7.77
CA LYS A 692 0.04 35.43 8.62
C LYS A 692 1.46 35.83 8.22
N GLN A 693 2.32 34.85 7.92
CA GLN A 693 3.67 35.11 7.44
C GLN A 693 3.65 35.86 6.10
N ALA A 694 2.85 35.39 5.13
CA ALA A 694 2.74 36.03 3.82
C ALA A 694 2.24 37.49 3.92
N ALA A 695 1.27 37.76 4.79
CA ALA A 695 0.79 39.12 5.05
C ALA A 695 1.88 40.03 5.64
N ALA A 696 2.70 39.51 6.57
CA ALA A 696 3.79 40.27 7.18
C ALA A 696 4.91 40.60 6.18
N THR A 697 5.26 39.66 5.28
CA THR A 697 6.23 39.90 4.21
C THR A 697 5.76 40.98 3.24
N THR A 698 4.46 41.00 2.92
CA THR A 698 3.83 42.02 2.06
C THR A 698 3.84 43.40 2.72
N ALA A 699 3.61 43.47 4.04
CA ALA A 699 3.67 44.73 4.78
C ALA A 699 5.10 45.29 4.88
N THR A 700 6.10 44.42 5.02
CA THR A 700 7.51 44.81 5.14
C THR A 700 8.07 45.36 3.82
N THR A 701 7.72 44.73 2.69
CA THR A 701 8.09 45.21 1.34
C THR A 701 7.45 46.56 1.02
N ALA A 702 6.17 46.75 1.35
CA ALA A 702 5.50 48.05 1.20
C ALA A 702 6.13 49.18 2.02
N THR A 703 6.73 48.88 3.18
CA THR A 703 7.45 49.88 3.99
C THR A 703 8.84 50.25 3.46
N MET A 704 9.49 49.35 2.69
CA MET A 704 10.82 49.62 2.12
C MET A 704 10.77 50.41 0.82
N ASP A 705 9.74 50.22 -0.02
CA ASP A 705 9.54 51.03 -1.23
C ASP A 705 9.05 52.46 -0.95
N GLY A 706 8.69 52.76 0.31
CA GLY A 706 8.29 54.09 0.77
C GLY A 706 9.43 55.02 1.20
N GLN A 707 10.69 54.56 1.23
CA GLN A 707 11.85 55.39 1.58
C GLN A 707 12.70 55.69 0.33
N GLN A 708 12.37 56.76 -0.38
CA GLN A 708 13.31 57.39 -1.31
C GLN A 708 14.56 57.89 -0.54
N PRO A 709 15.78 57.67 -1.04
CA PRO A 709 16.96 58.33 -0.48
C PRO A 709 16.93 59.81 -0.85
N GLN A 710 16.54 60.67 0.10
CA GLN A 710 16.74 62.11 -0.03
C GLN A 710 18.24 62.40 -0.06
N ALA A 711 18.73 62.79 -1.25
CA ALA A 711 20.05 63.34 -1.41
C ALA A 711 20.19 64.62 -0.57
N THR A 712 21.11 64.58 0.39
CA THR A 712 21.57 65.70 1.19
C THR A 712 22.23 66.77 0.32
N MET A 713 21.70 67.99 0.35
CA MET A 713 22.44 69.21 0.00
C MET A 713 22.44 70.13 1.23
N HIS A 714 23.64 70.37 1.72
CA HIS A 714 23.97 71.19 2.88
C HIS A 714 23.63 72.67 2.64
N HIS A 715 23.07 73.36 3.64
CA HIS A 715 23.52 74.70 4.02
C HIS A 715 23.26 75.01 5.50
N GLU A 716 24.16 75.83 6.03
CA GLU A 716 24.57 76.08 7.41
C GLU A 716 23.61 76.83 8.35
N ALA A 717 23.96 76.68 9.64
CA ALA A 717 23.86 77.62 10.76
C ALA A 717 22.64 77.58 11.70
N ALA A 718 22.95 77.34 12.98
CA ALA A 718 22.11 77.39 14.18
C ALA A 718 22.19 78.80 14.85
N PRO A 719 21.60 79.09 16.04
CA PRO A 719 20.35 78.64 16.68
C PRO A 719 19.50 79.81 17.28
N LEU A 720 18.34 79.47 17.90
CA LEU A 720 17.65 80.09 19.06
C LEU A 720 16.26 80.78 18.86
N HIS A 721 15.41 80.49 19.86
CA HIS A 721 14.27 81.23 20.44
C HIS A 721 12.80 80.91 20.06
N ARG A 722 12.15 80.18 21.00
CA ARG A 722 11.02 80.59 21.89
C ARG A 722 9.64 80.97 21.29
N ALA A 723 8.68 80.08 21.55
CA ALA A 723 7.27 80.25 21.98
C ALA A 723 6.41 81.43 21.48
N SER A 724 5.16 81.15 21.05
CA SER A 724 3.89 81.45 21.78
C SER A 724 2.64 81.39 20.86
N GLN A 725 1.72 80.49 21.22
CA GLN A 725 0.25 80.63 21.36
C GLN A 725 -0.68 81.43 20.39
N LEU A 726 -1.77 80.71 20.04
CA LEU A 726 -3.21 81.07 19.95
C LEU A 726 -3.71 82.20 19.03
N SER A 727 -4.73 81.91 18.19
CA SER A 727 -6.15 82.21 18.49
C SER A 727 -7.12 81.82 17.36
N THR A 728 -8.34 81.51 17.80
CA THR A 728 -9.54 80.87 17.24
C THR A 728 -10.47 81.82 16.38
N PRO A 729 -11.81 81.61 16.19
CA PRO A 729 -12.42 81.32 14.87
C PRO A 729 -13.69 82.17 14.55
N SER A 730 -14.38 81.94 13.42
CA SER A 730 -15.87 81.96 13.34
C SER A 730 -16.48 81.72 11.95
N ALA A 731 -17.69 81.14 12.00
CA ALA A 731 -18.64 80.78 10.94
C ALA A 731 -19.36 82.02 10.32
N VAL A 732 -20.33 82.00 9.38
CA VAL A 732 -21.55 81.16 9.16
C VAL A 732 -22.24 81.56 7.83
N ALA A 733 -23.02 80.62 7.23
CA ALA A 733 -24.32 80.76 6.49
C ALA A 733 -24.42 81.55 5.15
N ALA A 734 -25.33 81.32 4.17
CA ALA A 734 -26.31 80.28 3.76
C ALA A 734 -26.98 80.64 2.39
N SER A 735 -27.26 79.64 1.51
CA SER A 735 -28.41 79.42 0.54
C SER A 735 -28.84 80.47 -0.54
N PRO A 736 -29.75 80.19 -1.54
CA PRO A 736 -30.33 78.93 -2.12
C PRO A 736 -30.52 78.83 -3.69
N HIS A 737 -30.90 77.61 -4.14
CA HIS A 737 -31.63 77.06 -5.33
C HIS A 737 -32.11 77.87 -6.57
N VAL A 738 -32.04 77.23 -7.77
CA VAL A 738 -33.09 77.19 -8.85
C VAL A 738 -32.99 75.90 -9.72
N ASN A 739 -34.12 75.30 -10.14
CA ASN A 739 -34.31 74.27 -11.19
C ASN A 739 -35.28 74.81 -12.27
N PRO A 740 -35.25 74.34 -13.54
CA PRO A 740 -36.47 73.68 -14.11
C PRO A 740 -36.29 72.63 -15.27
N MET A 741 -37.16 71.61 -15.23
CA MET A 741 -37.94 70.82 -16.25
C MET A 741 -37.47 70.49 -17.71
N GLY A 742 -37.61 69.20 -18.12
CA GLY A 742 -38.06 68.74 -19.47
C GLY A 742 -37.22 67.63 -20.20
N PRO A 743 -37.80 66.54 -20.77
CA PRO A 743 -37.07 65.30 -21.17
C PRO A 743 -36.70 65.18 -22.68
N PRO A 744 -35.78 64.26 -23.05
CA PRO A 744 -36.11 63.29 -24.10
C PRO A 744 -35.56 61.86 -23.87
N VAL A 745 -36.19 60.92 -24.58
CA VAL A 745 -35.88 59.48 -24.71
C VAL A 745 -34.61 59.28 -25.57
N SER A 746 -33.70 58.35 -25.19
CA SER A 746 -33.07 57.31 -26.06
C SER A 746 -31.77 56.69 -25.48
N GLN A 747 -31.65 55.36 -25.69
CA GLN A 747 -30.48 54.46 -25.65
C GLN A 747 -30.10 53.76 -24.31
N PRO A 748 -29.87 52.43 -24.32
CA PRO A 748 -29.43 51.68 -23.15
C PRO A 748 -27.94 51.96 -22.87
N PRO A 749 -27.52 52.13 -21.59
CA PRO A 749 -26.11 52.17 -21.28
C PRO A 749 -25.50 50.78 -21.49
N TYR A 750 -24.49 50.76 -22.34
CA TYR A 750 -23.33 49.87 -22.31
C TYR A 750 -23.12 49.23 -20.93
N MET A 751 -23.00 47.89 -20.88
CA MET A 751 -22.63 47.14 -19.68
C MET A 751 -21.39 47.78 -19.04
N GLU A 752 -21.59 48.48 -17.92
CA GLU A 752 -20.50 48.85 -17.03
C GLU A 752 -19.84 47.55 -16.55
N SER A 753 -18.58 47.36 -16.92
CA SER A 753 -17.69 46.39 -16.32
C SER A 753 -17.72 46.59 -14.79
N HIS A 754 -18.30 45.63 -14.06
CA HIS A 754 -18.34 45.64 -12.61
C HIS A 754 -16.90 45.55 -12.06
N ILE A 755 -16.27 46.71 -11.86
CA ILE A 755 -15.03 46.82 -11.07
C ILE A 755 -15.46 46.64 -9.62
N TRP A 756 -15.15 45.48 -9.04
CA TRP A 756 -15.55 45.13 -7.68
C TRP A 756 -14.83 46.01 -6.66
N PRO A 757 -15.53 46.84 -5.86
CA PRO A 757 -14.90 47.62 -4.81
C PRO A 757 -14.73 46.75 -3.56
N GLY A 758 -13.52 46.20 -3.35
CA GLY A 758 -13.15 45.45 -2.14
C GLY A 758 -12.56 44.07 -2.39
N THR A 759 -12.28 43.32 -1.31
CA THR A 759 -11.85 41.91 -1.41
C THR A 759 -12.97 41.03 -1.94
N PHE A 760 -12.66 40.10 -2.84
CA PHE A 760 -13.57 39.12 -3.41
C PHE A 760 -13.96 38.05 -2.39
N GLN A 761 -15.25 37.72 -2.33
CA GLN A 761 -15.76 36.62 -1.51
C GLN A 761 -15.80 35.31 -2.33
N PHE A 762 -14.62 34.75 -2.62
CA PHE A 762 -14.51 33.56 -3.48
C PHE A 762 -15.31 32.34 -2.97
N SER A 763 -15.59 32.25 -1.67
CA SER A 763 -16.37 31.17 -1.08
C SER A 763 -17.84 31.14 -1.54
N SER A 764 -18.40 32.29 -1.96
CA SER A 764 -19.79 32.43 -2.41
C SER A 764 -19.96 32.60 -3.92
N MET A 765 -18.87 32.78 -4.66
CA MET A 765 -18.88 33.01 -6.12
C MET A 765 -19.10 31.73 -6.93
N SER A 766 -19.75 31.86 -8.09
CA SER A 766 -19.85 30.80 -9.12
C SER A 766 -18.52 30.61 -9.87
N ASP A 767 -18.39 29.51 -10.60
CA ASP A 767 -17.20 29.24 -11.43
C ASP A 767 -16.99 30.31 -12.51
N ASP A 768 -18.07 30.75 -13.14
CA ASP A 768 -18.03 31.82 -14.15
C ASP A 768 -17.57 33.14 -13.54
N GLN A 769 -18.06 33.47 -12.33
CA GLN A 769 -17.64 34.68 -11.61
C GLN A 769 -16.16 34.64 -11.22
N ILE A 770 -15.67 33.47 -10.80
CA ILE A 770 -14.24 33.29 -10.48
C ILE A 770 -13.40 33.44 -11.75
N ALA A 771 -13.80 32.80 -12.85
CA ALA A 771 -13.13 32.91 -14.13
C ALA A 771 -13.09 34.36 -14.61
N GLU A 772 -14.20 35.09 -14.48
CA GLU A 772 -14.26 36.50 -14.82
C GLU A 772 -13.27 37.32 -13.97
N VAL A 773 -13.30 37.18 -12.64
CA VAL A 773 -12.40 37.90 -11.72
C VAL A 773 -10.93 37.59 -12.01
N LEU A 774 -10.58 36.33 -12.25
CA LEU A 774 -9.20 35.93 -12.51
C LEU A 774 -8.67 36.44 -13.86
N ASN A 775 -9.55 36.70 -14.82
CA ASN A 775 -9.19 37.26 -16.13
C ASN A 775 -9.30 38.80 -16.19
N GLN A 776 -9.59 39.48 -15.08
CA GLN A 776 -9.69 40.95 -15.05
C GLN A 776 -8.31 41.64 -15.20
N PRO A 777 -8.23 42.77 -15.92
CA PRO A 777 -7.02 43.58 -16.02
C PRO A 777 -6.52 44.00 -14.63
N GLY A 778 -5.23 43.79 -14.35
CA GLY A 778 -4.61 44.07 -13.04
C GLY A 778 -4.54 42.90 -12.07
N ASN A 779 -5.17 41.75 -12.39
CA ASN A 779 -4.96 40.46 -11.71
C ASN A 779 -3.94 39.58 -12.46
N GLU A 780 -3.21 40.15 -13.42
CA GLU A 780 -2.19 39.45 -14.20
C GLU A 780 -0.98 39.07 -13.34
N PHE A 781 -0.31 37.98 -13.69
CA PHE A 781 0.91 37.54 -13.02
C PHE A 781 2.13 38.18 -13.65
N ASP A 782 3.11 38.55 -12.82
CA ASP A 782 4.39 39.10 -13.29
C ASP A 782 5.07 38.14 -14.32
N PRO A 783 5.35 38.61 -15.55
CA PRO A 783 5.97 37.80 -16.61
C PRO A 783 7.43 37.42 -16.32
N SER A 784 8.12 38.10 -15.39
CA SER A 784 9.50 37.78 -14.97
C SER A 784 9.58 36.49 -14.14
N PHE A 785 8.45 36.04 -13.59
CA PHE A 785 8.36 34.77 -12.89
C PHE A 785 8.38 33.62 -13.90
N ALA A 786 9.51 32.92 -14.05
CA ALA A 786 9.69 31.88 -15.07
C ALA A 786 9.36 30.45 -14.60
N ARG A 787 9.44 30.18 -13.30
CA ARG A 787 9.29 28.85 -12.74
C ARG A 787 8.73 28.90 -11.32
N LEU A 788 7.75 28.06 -11.02
CA LEU A 788 7.53 27.61 -9.63
C LEU A 788 8.70 26.64 -9.36
N SER A 789 9.79 27.10 -8.76
CA SER A 789 10.77 26.14 -8.26
C SER A 789 10.12 25.38 -7.12
N TRP A 790 10.29 24.05 -7.05
CA TRP A 790 9.96 23.31 -5.83
C TRP A 790 10.70 23.90 -4.62
N GLU A 791 11.85 24.55 -4.84
CA GLU A 791 12.59 25.29 -3.80
C GLU A 791 11.84 26.54 -3.31
N ASP A 792 11.06 27.23 -4.15
CA ASP A 792 10.24 28.38 -3.73
C ASP A 792 9.05 27.92 -2.87
N MET A 793 8.47 26.77 -3.22
CA MET A 793 7.48 26.07 -2.37
C MET A 793 8.10 25.49 -1.08
N ASN A 794 9.40 25.16 -1.09
CA ASN A 794 10.19 24.72 0.07
C ASN A 794 10.64 25.87 0.99
N THR A 795 10.42 27.13 0.62
CA THR A 795 10.60 28.25 1.56
C THR A 795 9.64 28.12 2.76
N PHE A 796 8.59 27.31 2.60
CA PHE A 796 7.77 26.77 3.68
C PHE A 796 8.24 25.35 4.03
N ASP A 797 9.03 25.27 5.09
CA ASP A 797 9.90 24.19 5.58
C ASP A 797 9.18 22.86 5.97
N TRP A 798 8.37 22.28 5.08
CA TRP A 798 7.41 21.22 5.46
C TRP A 798 7.60 19.88 4.73
N LEU A 799 8.13 19.82 3.51
CA LEU A 799 8.34 18.55 2.79
C LEU A 799 9.55 18.61 1.84
N SER A 800 10.69 18.03 2.22
CA SER A 800 11.74 17.75 1.24
C SER A 800 11.30 16.58 0.35
N TRP A 801 10.75 16.90 -0.82
CA TRP A 801 10.50 15.91 -1.88
C TRP A 801 11.77 15.77 -2.73
N PRO A 802 12.31 14.55 -2.92
CA PRO A 802 13.40 14.34 -3.86
C PRO A 802 12.96 14.68 -5.29
N ASN A 803 13.80 15.39 -6.03
CA ASN A 803 13.62 15.73 -7.44
C ASN A 803 13.15 14.52 -8.27
N LEU A 804 11.99 14.63 -8.91
CA LEU A 804 11.43 13.65 -9.85
C LEU A 804 12.11 13.66 -11.24
N ALA A 805 13.39 14.03 -11.32
CA ALA A 805 14.09 14.23 -12.58
C ALA A 805 14.99 13.07 -13.03
N GLU A 806 15.16 12.02 -12.23
CA GLU A 806 16.07 10.91 -12.57
C GLU A 806 15.41 9.54 -12.39
N PHE A 807 14.46 9.15 -13.25
CA PHE A 807 14.21 7.73 -13.53
C PHE A 807 13.69 7.57 -14.96
N GLY A 808 14.64 7.41 -15.87
CA GLY A 808 14.44 7.20 -17.29
C GLY A 808 15.77 6.78 -17.94
N SER A 809 16.27 5.62 -17.54
CA SER A 809 17.30 4.85 -18.25
C SER A 809 17.02 3.37 -18.06
#